data_AF-A0A1S3X493-F1
#
_entry.id   AF-A0A1S3X493-F1
#
_cell.length_a   1.000
_cell.length_b   1.000
_cell.length_c   1.000
_cell.angle_alpha   90.00
_cell.angle_beta   90.00
_cell.angle_gamma   90.00
#
_symmetry.space_group_name_H-M   'P 1'
#
loop_
_entity.id
_entity.type
_entity.pdbx_description
1 polymer ?
#
loop_
_entity_poly.entity_id
_entity_poly.type
_entity_poly.pdbx_seq_one_letter_code
_entity_poly.pdbx_strand_id
1 'polypeptide(L)'
;MRLSPPPDNIDSLDPAVLRRFRRQLLKNYSSWCSFLGLKSNVWLSDRHNSSDHRRELLYVSLYLLIWGESANLRFVPECLSYIFHNMAMELNKILEDYIDEMTGRPFLPSISGENAFLDRIVKPIYDTIKAEVENSRNGTAPHSAWRNYDDINEYFWSKRCFDKLKWPIDTGSTFFVTTNKGKKVGKTGFVEQRSFLNLYRSFDKLWIMLALFLQAAIIVAWEQRGYPWQALERREVQVRVLTVFFTWSGMRLLQSLLDAGMQYSIVSRETPWHGVRMVLKIVVAAGWILIFGVFYGRIWTQRNNDGNWTSAANKRVVNFLEVAFVFVAPELLALALFILPWVRNFLENTNWRIFYLLSWWFQSRTFVGRGLREGLVDNIKYSLFWVVVLATKFSFSYFLQIKPMIVPTKALLRLRDVKYEWHEFFNNSNRFSVGLLWLPVVLIYLMDIQIWYSIYSSFVGAAVGLFDHLGEIRNMPQLRLRFQFFASAIQFNLMPEEQLLNAQGTLKSKIKDAILRLKLRYGFGRPFKKLESNQVEANKFALIWNEIIATFREEDILNDREVELLELPQNTWNVRVVRWPCLLLCNEVLLALSQAKELVDAPDRWLWHKISKYEYRRCAVIEAYDCTRHLLLEIVKLNSEEHSIITTFFQQIDQWIQLEKFTKYYNLTALPQIRGKLIALLDLILKPKKDVDKIVNVLQALYEVATRDFLKEKMTGDQLREEGLALQASATRLLFENIVSLPDPENETFYRQARRLNTILTSRDSMSNIPRNLEARRRLAFFSNSLFMNMPHAPQVEKMMAFSVLTPYYNEEVLYNKEQLRTENEDGISTLYYLQTIYADEWENFLQRMRREGMVDERKELWTTKLRDLRLWASHRGQTLSRTVRGMMYYYRALKMLAFLDSASEMDIREGSVELGSMRHDGGIDSLSSERSSSSRRLSRADSSVSMLFKGHEYGTALMKFTYVVACQIYGTQKAKKDPHAEEILYLMKNNEALRVAYVD
;
A
#
# COMPACT_ATOMS: atom_id res chain seq x y z
N MET A 1 -4.69 26.69 4.49
CA MET A 1 -4.05 26.86 3.16
C MET A 1 -3.07 28.01 3.29
N ARG A 2 -1.78 27.81 3.03
CA ARG A 2 -0.79 28.89 3.03
C ARG A 2 -0.47 29.25 1.57
N LEU A 3 -0.32 30.53 1.29
CA LEU A 3 0.16 30.99 -0.02
C LEU A 3 1.68 30.80 -0.09
N SER A 4 2.17 30.48 -1.28
CA SER A 4 3.59 30.34 -1.58
C SER A 4 3.87 31.15 -2.85
N PRO A 5 4.54 32.33 -2.76
CA PRO A 5 5.12 32.94 -1.56
C PRO A 5 4.07 33.43 -0.55
N PRO A 6 4.45 33.63 0.73
CA PRO A 6 3.57 34.23 1.74
C PRO A 6 3.15 35.64 1.31
N PRO A 7 1.93 36.10 1.68
CA PRO A 7 1.47 37.44 1.33
C PRO A 7 2.31 38.50 2.07
N ASP A 8 2.45 39.69 1.47
CA ASP A 8 3.21 40.81 2.02
C ASP A 8 2.70 41.28 3.40
N ASN A 9 1.44 40.98 3.72
CA ASN A 9 0.82 41.31 5.01
C ASN A 9 0.19 40.06 5.65
N ILE A 10 0.87 39.53 6.68
CA ILE A 10 0.55 38.27 7.37
C ILE A 10 -0.82 38.31 8.06
N ASP A 11 -1.28 39.50 8.47
CA ASP A 11 -2.54 39.68 9.21
C ASP A 11 -3.76 39.91 8.29
N SER A 12 -3.55 39.98 6.98
CA SER A 12 -4.63 40.18 6.01
C SER A 12 -5.15 38.85 5.43
N LEU A 13 -6.48 38.67 5.44
CA LEU A 13 -7.11 37.52 4.81
C LEU A 13 -7.07 37.66 3.29
N ASP A 14 -6.33 36.78 2.61
CA ASP A 14 -6.28 36.77 1.16
C ASP A 14 -7.64 36.30 0.57
N PRO A 15 -8.27 37.12 -0.32
CA PRO A 15 -9.53 36.80 -0.98
C PRO A 15 -9.53 35.48 -1.76
N ALA A 16 -8.42 35.18 -2.45
CA ALA A 16 -8.29 34.01 -3.29
C ALA A 16 -8.25 32.74 -2.46
N VAL A 17 -7.64 32.78 -1.26
CA VAL A 17 -7.62 31.66 -0.31
C VAL A 17 -9.02 31.39 0.23
N LEU A 18 -9.73 32.44 0.68
CA LEU A 18 -11.11 32.31 1.16
C LEU A 18 -12.03 31.76 0.07
N ARG A 19 -11.96 32.31 -1.14
CA ARG A 19 -12.75 31.87 -2.29
C ARG A 19 -12.47 30.42 -2.65
N ARG A 20 -11.21 29.99 -2.64
CA ARG A 20 -10.82 28.59 -2.89
C ARG A 20 -11.34 27.67 -1.80
N PHE A 21 -11.20 28.05 -0.53
CA PHE A 21 -11.69 27.28 0.60
C PHE A 21 -13.22 27.12 0.56
N ARG A 22 -13.97 28.22 0.38
CA ARG A 22 -15.43 28.20 0.24
C ARG A 22 -15.88 27.31 -0.91
N ARG A 23 -15.27 27.44 -2.10
CA ARG A 23 -15.59 26.61 -3.27
C ARG A 23 -15.36 25.13 -2.99
N GLN A 24 -14.33 24.79 -2.22
CA GLN A 24 -14.04 23.41 -1.83
C GLN A 24 -15.04 22.90 -0.77
N LEU A 25 -15.32 23.69 0.27
CA LEU A 25 -16.23 23.35 1.36
C LEU A 25 -17.68 23.19 0.85
N LEU A 26 -18.18 24.15 0.06
CA LEU A 26 -19.56 24.19 -0.45
C LEU A 26 -19.71 23.50 -1.81
N LYS A 27 -18.71 22.72 -2.25
CA LYS A 27 -18.76 21.98 -3.52
C LYS A 27 -19.98 21.03 -3.57
N ASN A 28 -20.19 20.29 -2.48
CA ASN A 28 -21.30 19.33 -2.38
C ASN A 28 -22.66 20.05 -2.41
N TYR A 29 -22.80 21.14 -1.66
CA TYR A 29 -24.00 21.99 -1.68
C TYR A 29 -24.30 22.54 -3.08
N SER A 30 -23.28 23.03 -3.79
CA SER A 30 -23.43 23.56 -5.16
C SER A 30 -23.90 22.47 -6.14
N SER A 31 -23.32 21.28 -6.03
CA SER A 31 -23.74 20.10 -6.81
C SER A 31 -25.17 19.66 -6.47
N TRP A 32 -25.53 19.68 -5.19
CA TRP A 32 -26.89 19.35 -4.71
C TRP A 32 -27.94 20.34 -5.23
N CYS A 33 -27.66 21.66 -5.18
CA CYS A 33 -28.54 22.68 -5.77
C CYS A 33 -28.72 22.49 -7.27
N SER A 34 -27.61 22.26 -8.00
CA SER A 34 -27.63 22.00 -9.44
C SER A 34 -28.45 20.74 -9.78
N PHE A 35 -28.34 19.69 -8.96
CA PHE A 35 -29.13 18.49 -9.09
C PHE A 35 -30.62 18.77 -8.90
N LEU A 36 -31.03 19.43 -7.82
CA LEU A 36 -32.45 19.75 -7.59
C LEU A 36 -33.00 20.80 -8.58
N GLY A 37 -32.14 21.49 -9.32
CA GLY A 37 -32.51 22.62 -10.16
C GLY A 37 -32.97 23.82 -9.33
N LEU A 38 -32.30 24.03 -8.19
CA LEU A 38 -32.52 25.16 -7.28
C LEU A 38 -31.46 26.24 -7.53
N LYS A 39 -31.84 27.51 -7.35
CA LYS A 39 -30.88 28.60 -7.31
C LYS A 39 -30.12 28.52 -5.98
N SER A 40 -28.81 28.68 -6.02
CA SER A 40 -27.99 28.72 -4.80
C SER A 40 -28.30 29.98 -4.00
N ASN A 41 -28.57 29.83 -2.71
CA ASN A 41 -28.69 30.96 -1.77
C ASN A 41 -27.34 31.55 -1.34
N VAL A 42 -26.21 31.04 -1.86
CA VAL A 42 -24.92 31.73 -1.74
C VAL A 42 -24.92 32.82 -2.81
N TRP A 43 -25.20 34.06 -2.39
CA TRP A 43 -25.27 35.22 -3.26
C TRP A 43 -24.00 36.07 -3.07
N LEU A 44 -23.27 36.26 -4.17
CA LEU A 44 -22.06 37.09 -4.22
C LEU A 44 -22.19 37.95 -5.47
N SER A 45 -21.99 39.27 -5.33
CA SER A 45 -22.00 40.17 -6.48
C SER A 45 -20.77 39.89 -7.36
N ASP A 46 -20.91 39.95 -8.68
CA ASP A 46 -19.80 39.76 -9.62
C ASP A 46 -18.83 40.97 -9.65
N ARG A 47 -19.16 42.07 -8.95
CA ARG A 47 -18.27 43.23 -8.77
C ARG A 47 -17.51 43.11 -7.46
N HIS A 48 -16.18 43.09 -7.53
CA HIS A 48 -15.25 43.04 -6.39
C HIS A 48 -15.46 44.18 -5.37
N ASN A 49 -16.46 44.05 -4.50
CA ASN A 49 -16.67 44.94 -3.36
C ASN A 49 -16.14 44.28 -2.07
N SER A 50 -15.63 45.10 -1.14
CA SER A 50 -15.16 44.65 0.17
C SER A 50 -16.25 43.91 0.99
N SER A 51 -17.53 44.24 0.76
CA SER A 51 -18.70 43.58 1.37
C SER A 51 -18.84 42.10 1.01
N ASP A 52 -18.35 41.66 -0.16
CA ASP A 52 -18.47 40.27 -0.61
C ASP A 52 -17.54 39.34 0.19
N HIS A 53 -16.40 39.83 0.66
CA HIS A 53 -15.47 39.05 1.50
C HIS A 53 -16.11 38.69 2.84
N ARG A 54 -16.83 39.64 3.44
CA ARG A 54 -17.59 39.40 4.68
C ARG A 54 -18.70 38.39 4.45
N ARG A 55 -19.46 38.50 3.35
CA ARG A 55 -20.50 37.52 2.98
C ARG A 55 -19.90 36.12 2.73
N GLU A 56 -18.78 36.03 2.01
CA GLU A 56 -18.08 34.75 1.80
C GLU A 56 -17.65 34.10 3.13
N LEU A 57 -17.08 34.89 4.05
CA LEU A 57 -16.69 34.40 5.37
C LEU A 57 -17.91 33.92 6.16
N LEU A 58 -19.01 34.69 6.17
CA LEU A 58 -20.24 34.33 6.88
C LEU A 58 -20.84 33.02 6.35
N TYR A 59 -20.83 32.76 5.04
CA TYR A 59 -21.29 31.47 4.51
C TYR A 59 -20.41 30.30 4.95
N VAL A 60 -19.08 30.49 4.96
CA VAL A 60 -18.14 29.48 5.45
C VAL A 60 -18.36 29.20 6.94
N SER A 61 -18.46 30.26 7.74
CA SER A 61 -18.73 30.17 9.18
C SER A 61 -20.07 29.51 9.46
N LEU A 62 -21.14 29.89 8.75
CA LEU A 62 -22.47 29.30 8.92
C LEU A 62 -22.44 27.79 8.65
N TYR A 63 -21.78 27.36 7.57
CA TYR A 63 -21.67 25.92 7.27
C TYR A 63 -20.89 25.17 8.36
N LEU A 64 -19.79 25.74 8.85
CA LEU A 64 -18.99 25.12 9.90
C LEU A 64 -19.71 25.07 11.25
N LEU A 65 -20.53 26.09 11.57
CA LEU A 65 -21.37 26.12 12.77
C LEU A 65 -22.48 25.06 12.67
N ILE A 66 -23.18 24.99 11.54
CA ILE A 66 -24.17 23.92 11.30
C ILE A 66 -23.50 22.56 11.44
N TRP A 67 -22.35 22.35 10.78
CA TRP A 67 -21.62 21.09 10.88
C TRP A 67 -21.21 20.80 12.33
N GLY A 68 -20.68 21.77 13.06
CA GLY A 68 -20.29 21.68 14.47
C GLY A 68 -21.44 21.26 15.39
N GLU A 69 -22.64 21.80 15.20
CA GLU A 69 -23.79 21.52 16.06
C GLU A 69 -24.63 20.31 15.59
N SER A 70 -24.38 19.77 14.40
CA SER A 70 -25.22 18.72 13.79
C SER A 70 -25.09 17.32 14.41
N ALA A 71 -24.21 17.09 15.39
CA ALA A 71 -23.99 15.78 16.02
C ALA A 71 -23.93 14.62 14.99
N ASN A 72 -24.79 13.59 15.11
CA ASN A 72 -24.86 12.45 14.18
C ASN A 72 -25.40 12.82 12.78
N LEU A 73 -26.09 13.96 12.61
CA LEU A 73 -26.55 14.43 11.31
C LEU A 73 -25.39 14.86 10.39
N ARG A 74 -24.18 15.04 10.93
CA ARG A 74 -22.96 15.26 10.14
C ARG A 74 -22.74 14.17 9.09
N PHE A 75 -23.21 12.97 9.41
CA PHE A 75 -23.12 11.85 8.49
C PHE A 75 -24.13 11.95 7.36
N VAL A 76 -25.15 12.83 7.38
CA VAL A 76 -26.25 13.00 6.38
C VAL A 76 -26.02 14.27 5.52
N PRO A 77 -25.14 14.27 4.51
CA PRO A 77 -24.66 15.52 3.89
C PRO A 77 -25.72 16.28 3.08
N GLU A 78 -26.74 15.61 2.55
CA GLU A 78 -27.82 16.25 1.81
C GLU A 78 -28.86 16.86 2.75
N CYS A 79 -29.05 16.28 3.94
CA CYS A 79 -29.77 16.93 5.04
C CYS A 79 -29.02 18.20 5.48
N LEU A 80 -27.69 18.16 5.64
CA LEU A 80 -26.90 19.36 5.93
C LEU A 80 -27.02 20.41 4.82
N SER A 81 -27.02 19.98 3.55
CA SER A 81 -27.20 20.88 2.41
C SER A 81 -28.57 21.55 2.43
N TYR A 82 -29.61 20.83 2.82
CA TYR A 82 -30.96 21.37 3.02
C TYR A 82 -31.01 22.39 4.18
N ILE A 83 -30.46 22.06 5.35
CA ILE A 83 -30.40 22.98 6.50
C ILE A 83 -29.62 24.25 6.12
N PHE A 84 -28.43 24.08 5.52
CA PHE A 84 -27.61 25.20 5.05
C PHE A 84 -28.33 26.04 3.99
N HIS A 85 -29.05 25.42 3.05
CA HIS A 85 -29.79 26.14 2.02
C HIS A 85 -30.77 27.14 2.63
N ASN A 86 -31.58 26.69 3.59
CA ASN A 86 -32.61 27.52 4.20
C ASN A 86 -32.02 28.55 5.16
N MET A 87 -31.04 28.16 5.99
CA MET A 87 -30.37 29.11 6.89
C MET A 87 -29.56 30.16 6.13
N ALA A 88 -28.97 29.82 4.98
CA ALA A 88 -28.31 30.81 4.12
C ALA A 88 -29.31 31.79 3.51
N MET A 89 -30.53 31.35 3.18
CA MET A 89 -31.62 32.23 2.75
C MET A 89 -32.03 33.19 3.86
N GLU A 90 -32.18 32.71 5.10
CA GLU A 90 -32.49 33.56 6.26
C GLU A 90 -31.36 34.54 6.55
N LEU A 91 -30.10 34.08 6.48
CA LEU A 91 -28.93 34.94 6.65
C LEU A 91 -28.92 36.08 5.62
N ASN A 92 -29.25 35.81 4.35
CA ASN A 92 -29.31 36.85 3.33
C ASN A 92 -30.40 37.89 3.64
N LYS A 93 -31.57 37.45 4.09
CA LYS A 93 -32.66 38.36 4.50
C LYS A 93 -32.24 39.28 5.65
N ILE A 94 -31.47 38.74 6.62
CA ILE A 94 -30.91 39.53 7.72
C ILE A 94 -29.86 40.53 7.20
N LEU A 95 -28.97 40.11 6.29
CA LEU A 95 -27.92 40.96 5.75
C LEU A 95 -28.42 42.04 4.78
N GLU A 96 -29.65 41.92 4.29
CA GLU A 96 -30.31 42.86 3.38
C GLU A 96 -31.39 43.70 4.09
N ASP A 97 -31.46 43.63 5.42
CA ASP A 97 -32.45 44.33 6.26
C ASP A 97 -33.89 44.15 5.75
N TYR A 98 -34.21 42.93 5.28
CA TYR A 98 -35.53 42.62 4.73
C TYR A 98 -36.62 42.85 5.78
N ILE A 99 -37.67 43.57 5.40
CA ILE A 99 -38.83 43.80 6.26
C ILE A 99 -39.83 42.70 5.97
N ASP A 100 -40.22 41.96 7.00
CA ASP A 100 -41.22 40.89 6.87
C ASP A 100 -42.59 41.49 6.52
N GLU A 101 -43.12 41.13 5.35
CA GLU A 101 -44.40 41.62 4.82
C GLU A 101 -45.59 41.34 5.75
N MET A 102 -45.49 40.31 6.59
CA MET A 102 -46.57 39.92 7.51
C MET A 102 -46.55 40.71 8.83
N THR A 103 -45.38 41.18 9.27
CA THR A 103 -45.21 41.80 10.60
C THR A 103 -44.75 43.25 10.58
N GLY A 104 -44.25 43.74 9.43
CA GLY A 104 -43.74 45.11 9.28
C GLY A 104 -42.46 45.40 10.06
N ARG A 105 -41.78 44.36 10.58
CA ARG A 105 -40.55 44.45 11.37
C ARG A 105 -39.34 43.89 10.60
N PRO A 106 -38.10 44.22 11.00
CA PRO A 106 -36.90 43.58 10.46
C PRO A 106 -37.02 42.06 10.59
N PHE A 107 -36.63 41.34 9.54
CA PHE A 107 -36.75 39.89 9.46
C PHE A 107 -36.01 39.20 10.61
N LEU A 108 -36.76 38.45 11.41
CA LEU A 108 -36.23 37.55 12.42
C LEU A 108 -36.18 36.13 11.85
N PRO A 109 -35.10 35.36 12.11
CA PRO A 109 -35.01 33.98 11.65
C PRO A 109 -36.14 33.14 12.24
N SER A 110 -36.62 32.16 11.47
CA SER A 110 -37.77 31.31 11.86
C SER A 110 -37.54 30.55 13.16
N ILE A 111 -36.27 30.37 13.54
CA ILE A 111 -35.82 29.67 14.73
C ILE A 111 -34.89 30.61 15.50
N SER A 112 -35.34 31.07 16.67
CA SER A 112 -34.61 31.95 17.57
C SER A 112 -34.78 31.50 19.03
N GLY A 113 -33.74 31.68 19.85
CA GLY A 113 -33.69 31.27 21.26
C GLY A 113 -32.45 30.44 21.61
N GLU A 114 -32.18 30.30 22.91
CA GLU A 114 -31.11 29.44 23.43
C GLU A 114 -31.38 27.98 23.05
N ASN A 115 -30.39 27.27 22.50
CA ASN A 115 -30.48 25.89 22.02
C ASN A 115 -31.56 25.61 20.95
N ALA A 116 -32.17 26.65 20.37
CA ALA A 116 -33.29 26.49 19.43
C ALA A 116 -32.91 25.70 18.16
N PHE A 117 -31.67 25.82 17.68
CA PHE A 117 -31.15 25.01 16.57
C PHE A 117 -31.13 23.51 16.91
N LEU A 118 -30.64 23.16 18.10
CA LEU A 118 -30.57 21.77 18.54
C LEU A 118 -31.98 21.19 18.76
N ASP A 119 -32.86 21.90 19.47
CA ASP A 119 -34.18 21.38 19.81
C ASP A 119 -35.17 21.37 18.64
N ARG A 120 -35.10 22.35 17.72
CA ARG A 120 -36.08 22.48 16.62
C ARG A 120 -35.61 21.89 15.30
N ILE A 121 -34.29 21.74 15.09
CA ILE A 121 -33.75 21.22 13.81
C ILE A 121 -33.08 19.86 14.00
N VAL A 122 -32.11 19.79 14.92
CA VAL A 122 -31.28 18.58 15.05
C VAL A 122 -32.07 17.45 15.71
N LYS A 123 -32.69 17.71 16.86
CA LYS A 123 -33.37 16.73 17.70
C LYS A 123 -34.52 15.98 16.99
N PRO A 124 -35.45 16.64 16.25
CA PRO A 124 -36.53 15.91 15.58
C PRO A 124 -36.02 14.90 14.53
N ILE A 125 -34.97 15.26 13.79
CA ILE A 125 -34.36 14.39 12.77
C ILE A 125 -33.57 13.28 13.46
N TYR A 126 -32.83 13.61 14.53
CA TYR A 126 -32.10 12.64 15.34
C TYR A 126 -33.03 11.59 15.97
N ASP A 127 -34.14 12.01 16.59
CA ASP A 127 -35.11 11.11 17.21
C ASP A 127 -35.76 10.18 16.18
N THR A 128 -35.94 10.66 14.95
CA THR A 128 -36.37 9.81 13.83
C THR A 128 -35.35 8.76 13.46
N ILE A 129 -34.07 9.12 13.38
CA ILE A 129 -32.98 8.15 13.13
C ILE A 129 -32.93 7.13 14.28
N LYS A 130 -32.98 7.59 15.53
CA LYS A 130 -32.97 6.73 16.73
C LYS A 130 -34.14 5.73 16.70
N ALA A 131 -35.35 6.19 16.42
CA ALA A 131 -36.52 5.33 16.32
C ALA A 131 -36.41 4.29 15.19
N GLU A 132 -35.85 4.64 14.04
CA GLU A 132 -35.61 3.67 12.95
C GLU A 132 -34.52 2.64 13.32
N VAL A 133 -33.49 3.05 14.07
CA VAL A 133 -32.46 2.13 14.59
C VAL A 133 -33.08 1.16 15.59
N GLU A 134 -33.95 1.63 16.50
CA GLU A 134 -34.69 0.74 17.41
C GLU A 134 -35.60 -0.24 16.65
N ASN A 135 -36.27 0.24 15.59
CA ASN A 135 -37.08 -0.61 14.70
C ASN A 135 -36.26 -1.68 13.96
N SER A 136 -34.95 -1.47 13.76
CA SER A 136 -34.07 -2.43 13.11
C SER A 136 -33.83 -3.70 13.96
N ARG A 137 -34.10 -3.66 15.27
CA ARG A 137 -33.82 -4.75 16.23
C ARG A 137 -32.39 -5.28 16.10
N ASN A 138 -31.39 -4.40 16.09
CA ASN A 138 -29.98 -4.72 15.88
C ASN A 138 -29.72 -5.53 14.60
N GLY A 139 -30.43 -5.21 13.51
CA GLY A 139 -30.26 -5.85 12.20
C GLY A 139 -31.04 -7.16 11.98
N THR A 140 -31.82 -7.61 12.98
CA THR A 140 -32.63 -8.84 12.84
C THR A 140 -33.95 -8.61 12.09
N ALA A 141 -34.46 -7.38 12.07
CA ALA A 141 -35.68 -7.04 11.35
C ALA A 141 -35.46 -7.07 9.82
N PRO A 142 -36.47 -7.47 9.03
CA PRO A 142 -36.37 -7.42 7.57
C PRO A 142 -36.10 -5.98 7.12
N HIS A 143 -35.17 -5.81 6.18
CA HIS A 143 -34.79 -4.48 5.69
C HIS A 143 -35.96 -3.70 5.12
N SER A 144 -37.07 -4.32 4.70
CA SER A 144 -38.28 -3.64 4.25
C SER A 144 -39.05 -2.88 5.34
N ALA A 145 -38.85 -3.20 6.63
CA ALA A 145 -39.65 -2.67 7.73
C ALA A 145 -39.16 -1.34 8.32
N TRP A 146 -37.89 -0.99 8.11
CA TRP A 146 -37.23 0.18 8.71
C TRP A 146 -36.39 0.94 7.69
N ARG A 147 -36.19 2.24 7.88
CA ARG A 147 -35.37 3.09 6.98
C ARG A 147 -33.93 3.11 7.46
N ASN A 148 -32.99 2.82 6.58
CA ASN A 148 -31.57 2.98 6.90
C ASN A 148 -31.15 4.46 6.73
N TYR A 149 -29.89 4.74 7.07
CA TYR A 149 -29.30 6.06 6.90
C TYR A 149 -29.43 6.57 5.44
N ASP A 150 -29.22 5.71 4.44
CA ASP A 150 -29.29 6.07 3.02
C ASP A 150 -30.73 6.46 2.61
N ASP A 151 -31.73 5.72 3.08
CA ASP A 151 -33.15 6.00 2.85
C ASP A 151 -33.54 7.39 3.40
N ILE A 152 -32.98 7.77 4.56
CA ILE A 152 -33.21 9.07 5.19
C ILE A 152 -32.51 10.18 4.40
N ASN A 153 -31.29 9.93 3.93
CA ASN A 153 -30.51 10.91 3.17
C ASN A 153 -31.08 11.13 1.75
N GLU A 154 -31.54 10.07 1.09
CA GLU A 154 -32.16 10.10 -0.25
C GLU A 154 -33.44 10.94 -0.28
N TYR A 155 -34.16 11.05 0.84
CA TYR A 155 -35.32 11.94 0.93
C TYR A 155 -34.98 13.39 0.50
N PHE A 156 -33.77 13.85 0.85
CA PHE A 156 -33.24 15.17 0.52
C PHE A 156 -32.69 15.28 -0.91
N TRP A 157 -32.71 14.21 -1.72
CA TRP A 157 -32.45 14.27 -3.17
C TRP A 157 -33.67 14.71 -3.97
N SER A 158 -34.80 14.98 -3.32
CA SER A 158 -36.02 15.36 -3.99
C SER A 158 -36.55 16.70 -3.47
N LYS A 159 -37.32 17.41 -4.31
CA LYS A 159 -38.02 18.64 -3.89
C LYS A 159 -39.07 18.42 -2.78
N ARG A 160 -39.34 17.15 -2.41
CA ARG A 160 -40.27 16.79 -1.34
C ARG A 160 -39.85 17.37 0.02
N CYS A 161 -38.55 17.51 0.28
CA CYS A 161 -38.07 18.17 1.50
C CYS A 161 -38.50 19.65 1.58
N PHE A 162 -38.74 20.32 0.45
CA PHE A 162 -39.27 21.68 0.44
C PHE A 162 -40.81 21.69 0.53
N ASP A 163 -41.48 20.78 -0.18
CA ASP A 163 -42.95 20.76 -0.27
C ASP A 163 -43.63 20.19 1.00
N LYS A 164 -43.01 19.20 1.64
CA LYS A 164 -43.60 18.41 2.74
C LYS A 164 -42.94 18.66 4.09
N LEU A 165 -41.61 18.64 4.17
CA LEU A 165 -40.88 18.90 5.41
C LEU A 165 -40.93 20.40 5.76
N LYS A 166 -40.91 21.29 4.74
CA LYS A 166 -41.00 22.75 4.82
C LYS A 166 -39.91 23.41 5.67
N TRP A 167 -39.81 24.74 5.57
CA TRP A 167 -38.96 25.54 6.43
C TRP A 167 -39.75 26.72 6.99
N PRO A 168 -39.95 26.84 8.32
CA PRO A 168 -39.46 25.97 9.40
C PRO A 168 -40.02 24.53 9.34
N ILE A 169 -39.30 23.59 9.97
CA ILE A 169 -39.60 22.15 9.90
C ILE A 169 -40.98 21.85 10.50
N ASP A 170 -41.84 21.23 9.69
CA ASP A 170 -43.16 20.76 10.11
C ASP A 170 -43.05 19.36 10.76
N THR A 171 -43.15 19.29 12.08
CA THR A 171 -43.10 18.03 12.86
C THR A 171 -44.28 17.10 12.55
N GLY A 172 -45.35 17.60 11.92
CA GLY A 172 -46.48 16.80 11.43
C GLY A 172 -46.24 16.16 10.05
N SER A 173 -45.08 16.36 9.44
CA SER A 173 -44.75 15.79 8.14
C SER A 173 -44.61 14.26 8.18
N THR A 174 -44.94 13.61 7.06
CA THR A 174 -44.86 12.14 6.89
C THR A 174 -43.42 11.58 6.98
N PHE A 175 -42.42 12.46 7.05
CA PHE A 175 -41.01 12.12 7.23
C PHE A 175 -40.70 11.61 8.66
N PHE A 176 -41.33 12.19 9.69
CA PHE A 176 -41.10 11.85 11.09
C PHE A 176 -41.88 10.59 11.50
N VAL A 177 -41.25 9.72 12.30
CA VAL A 177 -41.80 8.41 12.70
C VAL A 177 -42.94 8.54 13.73
N THR A 178 -43.04 9.69 14.39
CA THR A 178 -43.87 9.91 15.59
C THR A 178 -45.37 10.05 15.33
N THR A 179 -45.83 10.15 14.07
CA THR A 179 -47.26 10.29 13.75
C THR A 179 -47.84 9.06 13.05
N ASN A 180 -48.88 8.47 13.63
CA ASN A 180 -49.75 7.39 13.12
C ASN A 180 -49.11 6.35 12.19
N LYS A 181 -48.89 5.13 12.72
CA LYS A 181 -48.27 3.95 12.08
C LYS A 181 -48.74 3.61 10.65
N GLY A 182 -49.87 4.13 10.17
CA GLY A 182 -50.41 3.93 8.82
C GLY A 182 -50.01 4.97 7.75
N LYS A 183 -49.31 6.07 8.09
CA LYS A 183 -48.94 7.16 7.16
C LYS A 183 -47.43 7.40 7.03
N LYS A 184 -46.61 6.35 7.14
CA LYS A 184 -45.15 6.42 7.02
C LYS A 184 -44.72 6.67 5.57
N VAL A 185 -43.75 7.55 5.34
CA VAL A 185 -43.00 7.57 4.06
C VAL A 185 -42.23 6.25 3.95
N GLY A 186 -42.65 5.42 2.99
CA GLY A 186 -41.99 4.16 2.66
C GLY A 186 -40.57 4.40 2.12
N LYS A 187 -39.83 3.31 1.90
CA LYS A 187 -38.48 3.39 1.34
C LYS A 187 -38.48 4.10 -0.01
N THR A 188 -37.57 5.06 -0.17
CA THR A 188 -37.44 5.86 -1.39
C THR A 188 -36.65 5.13 -2.47
N GLY A 189 -35.81 4.17 -2.07
CA GLY A 189 -34.91 3.44 -2.95
C GLY A 189 -35.10 1.94 -2.91
N PHE A 190 -34.05 1.20 -2.59
CA PHE A 190 -34.00 -0.25 -2.69
C PHE A 190 -34.75 -0.94 -1.55
N VAL A 191 -35.70 -1.82 -1.89
CA VAL A 191 -36.32 -2.75 -0.94
C VAL A 191 -35.83 -4.15 -1.25
N GLU A 192 -35.11 -4.74 -0.28
CA GLU A 192 -34.73 -6.14 -0.35
C GLU A 192 -35.82 -7.00 0.30
N GLN A 193 -36.43 -7.87 -0.49
CA GLN A 193 -37.21 -8.98 0.02
C GLN A 193 -36.32 -10.22 0.03
N ARG A 194 -36.17 -10.87 1.20
CA ARG A 194 -35.38 -12.09 1.37
C ARG A 194 -36.06 -13.25 0.62
N SER A 195 -35.69 -13.45 -0.65
CA SER A 195 -36.20 -14.52 -1.51
C SER A 195 -35.12 -14.98 -2.48
N PHE A 196 -35.09 -16.28 -2.80
CA PHE A 196 -34.18 -16.85 -3.80
C PHE A 196 -34.38 -16.21 -5.19
N LEU A 197 -35.63 -15.83 -5.52
CA LEU A 197 -35.95 -15.17 -6.78
C LEU A 197 -35.31 -13.76 -6.88
N ASN A 198 -34.89 -13.16 -5.76
CA ASN A 198 -34.18 -11.88 -5.78
C ASN A 198 -32.80 -12.01 -6.43
N LEU A 199 -32.16 -13.18 -6.34
CA LEU A 199 -30.90 -13.47 -7.06
C LEU A 199 -31.12 -13.44 -8.57
N TYR A 200 -32.21 -14.06 -9.04
CA TYR A 200 -32.57 -14.05 -10.45
C TYR A 200 -32.87 -12.64 -10.95
N ARG A 201 -33.64 -11.86 -10.18
CA ARG A 201 -33.97 -10.46 -10.50
C ARG A 201 -32.73 -9.57 -10.58
N SER A 202 -31.79 -9.74 -9.65
CA SER A 202 -30.62 -8.86 -9.52
C SER A 202 -29.57 -9.09 -10.62
N PHE A 203 -29.51 -10.31 -11.18
CA PHE A 203 -28.56 -10.70 -12.22
C PHE A 203 -29.25 -11.07 -13.54
N ASP A 204 -30.35 -10.39 -13.87
CA ASP A 204 -31.18 -10.62 -15.06
C ASP A 204 -30.39 -10.75 -16.37
N LYS A 205 -29.43 -9.84 -16.61
CA LYS A 205 -28.62 -9.82 -17.85
C LYS A 205 -27.77 -11.06 -18.01
N LEU A 206 -27.23 -11.58 -16.91
CA LEU A 206 -26.43 -12.81 -16.89
C LEU A 206 -27.31 -14.00 -17.30
N TRP A 207 -28.47 -14.13 -16.66
CA TRP A 207 -29.42 -15.22 -16.95
C TRP A 207 -29.92 -15.18 -18.39
N ILE A 208 -30.29 -13.99 -18.89
CA ILE A 208 -30.69 -13.78 -20.28
C ILE A 208 -29.58 -14.26 -21.21
N MET A 209 -28.35 -13.75 -21.04
CA MET A 209 -27.22 -14.13 -21.88
C MET A 209 -27.00 -15.66 -21.91
N LEU A 210 -27.03 -16.32 -20.76
CA LEU A 210 -26.84 -17.77 -20.65
C LEU A 210 -27.97 -18.55 -21.35
N ALA A 211 -29.23 -18.18 -21.10
CA ALA A 211 -30.37 -18.86 -21.71
C ALA A 211 -30.42 -18.67 -23.23
N LEU A 212 -30.20 -17.45 -23.73
CA LEU A 212 -30.19 -17.15 -25.16
C LEU A 212 -29.06 -17.87 -25.89
N PHE A 213 -27.86 -17.91 -25.30
CA PHE A 213 -26.75 -18.66 -25.87
C PHE A 213 -27.03 -20.16 -25.91
N LEU A 214 -27.53 -20.74 -24.81
CA LEU A 214 -27.85 -22.17 -24.74
C LEU A 214 -28.87 -22.56 -25.82
N GLN A 215 -29.93 -21.78 -25.99
CA GLN A 215 -30.93 -22.01 -27.04
C GLN A 215 -30.30 -21.91 -28.45
N ALA A 216 -29.56 -20.83 -28.73
CA ALA A 216 -28.91 -20.64 -30.04
C ALA A 216 -27.95 -21.80 -30.34
N ALA A 217 -27.12 -22.19 -29.37
CA ALA A 217 -26.16 -23.27 -29.49
C ALA A 217 -26.84 -24.62 -29.76
N ILE A 218 -27.95 -24.95 -29.06
CA ILE A 218 -28.71 -26.18 -29.29
C ILE A 218 -29.28 -26.20 -30.71
N ILE A 219 -29.86 -25.08 -31.19
CA ILE A 219 -30.45 -24.98 -32.53
C ILE A 219 -29.39 -25.19 -33.61
N VAL A 220 -28.24 -24.53 -33.48
CA VAL A 220 -27.14 -24.62 -34.46
C VAL A 220 -26.49 -26.00 -34.42
N ALA A 221 -26.24 -26.56 -33.23
CA ALA A 221 -25.66 -27.89 -33.07
C ALA A 221 -26.60 -29.01 -33.58
N TRP A 222 -27.91 -28.75 -33.64
CA TRP A 222 -28.90 -29.70 -34.17
C TRP A 222 -28.63 -30.12 -35.61
N GLU A 223 -27.98 -29.29 -36.42
CA GLU A 223 -27.66 -29.58 -37.83
C GLU A 223 -26.45 -30.53 -37.99
N GLN A 224 -25.73 -30.84 -36.91
CA GLN A 224 -24.60 -31.79 -36.87
C GLN A 224 -23.46 -31.48 -37.86
N ARG A 225 -23.19 -30.20 -38.12
CA ARG A 225 -22.04 -29.75 -38.92
C ARG A 225 -20.76 -29.63 -38.09
N GLY A 226 -19.62 -29.57 -38.76
CA GLY A 226 -18.30 -29.41 -38.13
C GLY A 226 -18.25 -28.12 -37.30
N TYR A 227 -18.57 -27.00 -37.94
CA TYR A 227 -18.53 -25.66 -37.34
C TYR A 227 -19.89 -24.96 -37.36
N PRO A 228 -20.16 -24.04 -36.42
CA PRO A 228 -21.46 -23.37 -36.31
C PRO A 228 -21.81 -22.50 -37.53
N TRP A 229 -20.83 -21.85 -38.18
CA TRP A 229 -21.08 -21.03 -39.37
C TRP A 229 -21.59 -21.84 -40.57
N GLN A 230 -21.14 -23.10 -40.73
CA GLN A 230 -21.63 -24.00 -41.78
C GLN A 230 -23.11 -24.39 -41.57
N ALA A 231 -23.55 -24.52 -40.32
CA ALA A 231 -24.96 -24.74 -40.02
C ALA A 231 -25.80 -23.49 -40.28
N LEU A 232 -25.25 -22.29 -40.04
CA LEU A 232 -25.91 -21.01 -40.29
C LEU A 232 -25.99 -20.63 -41.77
N GLU A 233 -25.29 -21.30 -42.69
CA GLU A 233 -25.50 -21.14 -44.14
C GLU A 233 -26.92 -21.55 -44.56
N ARG A 234 -27.54 -22.49 -43.83
CA ARG A 234 -28.91 -22.92 -44.11
C ARG A 234 -29.93 -21.92 -43.60
N ARG A 235 -30.77 -21.42 -44.52
CA ARG A 235 -31.83 -20.45 -44.23
C ARG A 235 -32.83 -20.92 -43.17
N GLU A 236 -33.14 -22.22 -43.15
CA GLU A 236 -34.01 -22.79 -42.12
C GLU A 236 -33.43 -22.67 -40.70
N VAL A 237 -32.12 -22.87 -40.56
CA VAL A 237 -31.44 -22.74 -39.27
C VAL A 237 -31.41 -21.27 -38.85
N GLN A 238 -31.12 -20.34 -39.77
CA GLN A 238 -31.18 -18.90 -39.51
C GLN A 238 -32.55 -18.48 -38.96
N VAL A 239 -33.65 -18.92 -39.60
CA VAL A 239 -35.00 -18.60 -39.13
C VAL A 239 -35.31 -19.27 -37.79
N ARG A 240 -34.86 -20.51 -37.55
CA ARG A 240 -35.02 -21.15 -36.23
C ARG A 240 -34.27 -20.39 -35.13
N VAL A 241 -33.09 -19.84 -35.40
CA VAL A 241 -32.32 -19.03 -34.43
C VAL A 241 -33.07 -17.75 -34.05
N LEU A 242 -33.93 -17.20 -34.92
CA LEU A 242 -34.77 -16.03 -34.58
C LEU A 242 -35.73 -16.29 -33.39
N THR A 243 -35.96 -17.55 -33.02
CA THR A 243 -36.71 -17.91 -31.80
C THR A 243 -36.04 -17.41 -30.51
N VAL A 244 -34.77 -17.01 -30.54
CA VAL A 244 -34.06 -16.38 -29.42
C VAL A 244 -34.70 -15.03 -29.02
N PHE A 245 -35.33 -14.31 -29.95
CA PHE A 245 -36.03 -13.06 -29.59
C PHE A 245 -37.32 -13.30 -28.79
N PHE A 246 -37.94 -14.47 -28.94
CA PHE A 246 -39.08 -14.88 -28.12
C PHE A 246 -38.68 -15.18 -26.69
N THR A 247 -37.59 -15.92 -26.51
CA THR A 247 -37.09 -16.23 -25.17
C THR A 247 -36.56 -14.98 -24.49
N TRP A 248 -35.89 -14.08 -25.23
CA TRP A 248 -35.45 -12.80 -24.67
C TRP A 248 -36.63 -11.95 -24.19
N SER A 249 -37.68 -11.80 -25.02
CA SER A 249 -38.88 -11.05 -24.62
C SER A 249 -39.64 -11.73 -23.46
N GLY A 250 -39.72 -13.07 -23.45
CA GLY A 250 -40.27 -13.85 -22.34
C GLY A 250 -39.51 -13.67 -21.02
N MET A 251 -38.18 -13.65 -21.06
CA MET A 251 -37.36 -13.40 -19.87
C MET A 251 -37.49 -11.94 -19.39
N ARG A 252 -37.62 -10.97 -20.29
CA ARG A 252 -37.95 -9.58 -19.91
C ARG A 252 -39.33 -9.46 -19.27
N LEU A 253 -40.31 -10.25 -19.73
CA LEU A 253 -41.62 -10.32 -19.09
C LEU A 253 -41.51 -10.90 -17.67
N LEU A 254 -40.81 -12.03 -17.51
CA LEU A 254 -40.54 -12.62 -16.20
C LEU A 254 -39.83 -11.63 -15.26
N GLN A 255 -38.81 -10.92 -15.76
CA GLN A 255 -38.14 -9.87 -15.01
C GLN A 255 -39.11 -8.76 -14.58
N SER A 256 -39.97 -8.28 -15.48
CA SER A 256 -40.94 -7.22 -15.16
C SER A 256 -41.98 -7.65 -14.12
N LEU A 257 -42.37 -8.92 -14.13
CA LEU A 257 -43.25 -9.52 -13.12
C LEU A 257 -42.55 -9.65 -11.76
N LEU A 258 -41.28 -10.07 -11.76
CA LEU A 258 -40.46 -10.14 -10.54
C LEU A 258 -40.19 -8.75 -9.95
N ASP A 259 -39.92 -7.75 -10.80
CA ASP A 259 -39.80 -6.36 -10.38
C ASP A 259 -41.09 -5.89 -9.70
N ALA A 260 -42.26 -6.10 -10.31
CA ALA A 260 -43.54 -5.72 -9.73
C ALA A 260 -43.83 -6.48 -8.41
N GLY A 261 -43.56 -7.78 -8.36
CA GLY A 261 -43.81 -8.62 -7.20
C GLY A 261 -42.87 -8.36 -6.01
N MET A 262 -41.61 -7.99 -6.26
CA MET A 262 -40.63 -7.74 -5.19
C MET A 262 -40.56 -6.28 -4.74
N GLN A 263 -40.82 -5.35 -5.66
CA GLN A 263 -40.70 -3.91 -5.40
C GLN A 263 -42.04 -3.21 -5.14
N TYR A 264 -43.15 -3.94 -4.96
CA TYR A 264 -44.47 -3.33 -4.71
C TYR A 264 -44.45 -2.34 -3.53
N SER A 265 -43.63 -2.60 -2.53
CA SER A 265 -43.48 -1.76 -1.32
C SER A 265 -42.85 -0.38 -1.57
N ILE A 266 -42.16 -0.18 -2.71
CA ILE A 266 -41.64 1.13 -3.15
C ILE A 266 -42.78 2.02 -3.68
N VAL A 267 -43.88 1.40 -4.13
CA VAL A 267 -45.07 2.09 -4.60
C VAL A 267 -45.83 2.61 -3.39
N SER A 268 -45.49 3.82 -2.99
CA SER A 268 -46.21 4.57 -1.97
C SER A 268 -47.23 5.50 -2.62
N ARG A 269 -48.15 6.03 -1.81
CA ARG A 269 -49.09 7.07 -2.23
C ARG A 269 -48.39 8.33 -2.77
N GLU A 270 -47.12 8.53 -2.42
CA GLU A 270 -46.29 9.66 -2.84
C GLU A 270 -45.43 9.35 -4.10
N THR A 271 -45.41 8.11 -4.60
CA THR A 271 -44.61 7.66 -5.75
C THR A 271 -45.43 6.96 -6.86
N PRO A 272 -46.58 7.48 -7.32
CA PRO A 272 -47.46 6.79 -8.27
C PRO A 272 -46.78 6.47 -9.61
N TRP A 273 -45.85 7.32 -10.04
CA TRP A 273 -45.10 7.17 -11.29
C TRP A 273 -44.21 5.93 -11.33
N HIS A 274 -43.77 5.43 -10.17
CA HIS A 274 -43.03 4.16 -10.09
C HIS A 274 -43.95 2.97 -10.38
N GLY A 275 -45.18 2.99 -9.87
CA GLY A 275 -46.20 1.98 -10.17
C GLY A 275 -46.57 1.97 -11.66
N VAL A 276 -46.80 3.14 -12.25
CA VAL A 276 -47.06 3.27 -13.71
C VAL A 276 -45.91 2.67 -14.53
N ARG A 277 -44.66 2.97 -14.16
CA ARG A 277 -43.48 2.41 -14.84
C ARG A 277 -43.44 0.88 -14.75
N MET A 278 -43.76 0.28 -13.61
CA MET A 278 -43.78 -1.18 -13.44
C MET A 278 -44.83 -1.85 -14.35
N VAL A 279 -46.05 -1.32 -14.38
CA VAL A 279 -47.13 -1.84 -15.24
C VAL A 279 -46.75 -1.70 -16.72
N LEU A 280 -46.22 -0.55 -17.11
CA LEU A 280 -45.86 -0.27 -18.50
C LEU A 280 -44.72 -1.18 -19.00
N LYS A 281 -43.76 -1.56 -18.14
CA LYS A 281 -42.75 -2.57 -18.46
C LYS A 281 -43.37 -3.93 -18.79
N ILE A 282 -44.37 -4.38 -18.02
CA ILE A 282 -45.08 -5.65 -18.24
C ILE A 282 -45.81 -5.62 -19.59
N VAL A 283 -46.57 -4.55 -19.85
CA VAL A 283 -47.32 -4.37 -21.10
C VAL A 283 -46.40 -4.37 -22.32
N VAL A 284 -45.29 -3.62 -22.26
CA VAL A 284 -44.32 -3.57 -23.37
C VAL A 284 -43.63 -4.92 -23.57
N ALA A 285 -43.24 -5.61 -22.50
CA ALA A 285 -42.63 -6.94 -22.61
C ALA A 285 -43.59 -7.97 -23.24
N ALA A 286 -44.85 -8.00 -22.81
CA ALA A 286 -45.88 -8.85 -23.41
C ALA A 286 -46.17 -8.49 -24.88
N GLY A 287 -46.20 -7.19 -25.20
CA GLY A 287 -46.36 -6.70 -26.57
C GLY A 287 -45.26 -7.21 -27.51
N TRP A 288 -44.00 -7.22 -27.07
CA TRP A 288 -42.90 -7.75 -27.87
C TRP A 288 -43.03 -9.26 -28.16
N ILE A 289 -43.51 -10.06 -27.21
CA ILE A 289 -43.75 -11.51 -27.41
C ILE A 289 -44.79 -11.71 -28.53
N LEU A 290 -45.90 -10.95 -28.50
CA LEU A 290 -46.94 -11.01 -29.52
C LEU A 290 -46.42 -10.56 -30.89
N ILE A 291 -45.67 -9.45 -30.94
CA ILE A 291 -45.07 -8.94 -32.18
C ILE A 291 -44.16 -10.00 -32.81
N PHE A 292 -43.21 -10.56 -32.03
CA PHE A 292 -42.34 -11.61 -32.57
C PHE A 292 -43.14 -12.84 -33.00
N GLY A 293 -44.18 -13.24 -32.26
CA GLY A 293 -45.13 -14.31 -32.62
C GLY A 293 -45.75 -14.15 -33.99
N VAL A 294 -46.36 -12.99 -34.24
CA VAL A 294 -47.05 -12.70 -35.50
C VAL A 294 -46.05 -12.68 -36.67
N PHE A 295 -44.91 -12.02 -36.52
CA PHE A 295 -43.92 -11.92 -37.60
C PHE A 295 -43.26 -13.28 -37.89
N TYR A 296 -42.98 -14.09 -36.88
CA TYR A 296 -42.44 -15.44 -37.05
C TYR A 296 -43.45 -16.38 -37.72
N GLY A 297 -44.71 -16.34 -37.27
CA GLY A 297 -45.81 -17.09 -37.89
C GLY A 297 -45.95 -16.76 -39.37
N ARG A 298 -45.92 -15.46 -39.72
CA ARG A 298 -45.95 -15.00 -41.12
C ARG A 298 -44.81 -15.55 -41.97
N ILE A 299 -43.60 -15.73 -41.42
CA ILE A 299 -42.48 -16.35 -42.16
C ILE A 299 -42.81 -17.80 -42.49
N TRP A 300 -43.28 -18.58 -41.52
CA TRP A 300 -43.60 -19.99 -41.71
C TRP A 300 -44.84 -20.24 -42.56
N THR A 301 -45.89 -19.42 -42.42
CA THR A 301 -47.06 -19.49 -43.30
C THR A 301 -46.67 -19.25 -44.75
N GLN A 302 -45.83 -18.24 -45.03
CA GLN A 302 -45.34 -17.98 -46.38
C GLN A 302 -44.46 -19.12 -46.90
N ARG A 303 -43.52 -19.63 -46.09
CA ARG A 303 -42.64 -20.75 -46.46
C ARG A 303 -43.42 -22.05 -46.71
N ASN A 304 -44.46 -22.33 -45.92
CA ASN A 304 -45.29 -23.52 -46.09
C ASN A 304 -46.19 -23.41 -47.33
N ASN A 305 -46.70 -22.22 -47.64
CA ASN A 305 -47.50 -21.97 -48.85
C ASN A 305 -46.65 -22.06 -50.13
N ASP A 306 -45.42 -21.53 -50.10
CA ASP A 306 -44.54 -21.46 -51.27
C ASP A 306 -43.70 -22.75 -51.48
N GLY A 307 -43.67 -23.65 -50.49
CA GLY A 307 -42.88 -24.89 -50.50
C GLY A 307 -41.36 -24.71 -50.38
N ASN A 308 -40.82 -23.55 -50.76
CA ASN A 308 -39.40 -23.19 -50.77
C ASN A 308 -39.13 -21.75 -50.29
N TRP A 309 -37.86 -21.39 -50.09
CA TRP A 309 -37.43 -20.04 -49.70
C TRP A 309 -37.47 -19.06 -50.90
N THR A 310 -38.66 -18.56 -51.22
CA THR A 310 -38.88 -17.56 -52.28
C THR A 310 -38.41 -16.15 -51.87
N SER A 311 -38.32 -15.23 -52.84
CA SER A 311 -38.03 -13.81 -52.57
C SER A 311 -39.05 -13.18 -51.60
N ALA A 312 -40.32 -13.59 -51.68
CA ALA A 312 -41.38 -13.16 -50.76
C ALA A 312 -41.13 -13.65 -49.32
N ALA A 313 -40.76 -14.92 -49.13
CA ALA A 313 -40.39 -15.46 -47.82
C ALA A 313 -39.14 -14.76 -47.25
N ASN A 314 -38.15 -14.47 -48.09
CA ASN A 314 -36.95 -13.73 -47.68
C ASN A 314 -37.25 -12.29 -47.27
N LYS A 315 -38.16 -11.60 -47.96
CA LYS A 315 -38.65 -10.28 -47.55
C LYS A 315 -39.30 -10.31 -46.16
N ARG A 316 -40.08 -11.35 -45.84
CA ARG A 316 -40.66 -11.51 -44.49
C ARG A 316 -39.60 -11.73 -43.41
N VAL A 317 -38.51 -12.43 -43.72
CA VAL A 317 -37.37 -12.58 -42.80
C VAL A 317 -36.68 -11.23 -42.57
N VAL A 318 -36.47 -10.42 -43.61
CA VAL A 318 -35.90 -9.07 -43.46
C VAL A 318 -36.80 -8.17 -42.61
N ASN A 319 -38.13 -8.20 -42.83
CA ASN A 319 -39.07 -7.46 -41.99
C ASN A 319 -38.98 -7.87 -40.51
N PHE A 320 -38.77 -9.16 -40.22
CA PHE A 320 -38.55 -9.61 -38.83
C PHE A 320 -37.24 -9.05 -38.27
N LEU A 321 -36.16 -9.03 -39.06
CA LEU A 321 -34.87 -8.49 -38.64
C LEU A 321 -34.94 -6.97 -38.37
N GLU A 322 -35.72 -6.22 -39.15
CA GLU A 322 -35.97 -4.80 -38.90
C GLU A 322 -36.67 -4.58 -37.54
N VAL A 323 -37.71 -5.38 -37.26
CA VAL A 323 -38.42 -5.36 -35.97
C VAL A 323 -37.48 -5.76 -34.81
N ALA A 324 -36.65 -6.78 -35.01
CA ALA A 324 -35.65 -7.20 -34.05
C ALA A 324 -34.60 -6.10 -33.80
N PHE A 325 -34.18 -5.36 -34.83
CA PHE A 325 -33.27 -4.22 -34.68
C PHE A 325 -33.87 -3.14 -33.77
N VAL A 326 -35.15 -2.80 -33.95
CA VAL A 326 -35.85 -1.83 -33.07
C VAL A 326 -35.85 -2.31 -31.61
N PHE A 327 -36.07 -3.60 -31.38
CA PHE A 327 -36.05 -4.18 -30.03
C PHE A 327 -34.65 -4.13 -29.37
N VAL A 328 -33.59 -4.33 -30.15
CA VAL A 328 -32.19 -4.39 -29.68
C VAL A 328 -31.53 -3.01 -29.62
N ALA A 329 -32.02 -2.03 -30.38
CA ALA A 329 -31.44 -0.68 -30.47
C ALA A 329 -31.18 -0.01 -29.12
N PRO A 330 -32.06 -0.09 -28.09
CA PRO A 330 -31.77 0.49 -26.79
C PRO A 330 -30.57 -0.14 -26.06
N GLU A 331 -30.36 -1.46 -26.22
CA GLU A 331 -29.22 -2.16 -25.61
C GLU A 331 -27.92 -1.89 -26.37
N LEU A 332 -27.98 -1.75 -27.70
CA LEU A 332 -26.84 -1.31 -28.50
C LEU A 332 -26.43 0.12 -28.16
N LEU A 333 -27.41 1.01 -27.95
CA LEU A 333 -27.15 2.36 -27.48
C LEU A 333 -26.52 2.34 -26.08
N ALA A 334 -27.02 1.51 -25.16
CA ALA A 334 -26.44 1.35 -23.83
C ALA A 334 -25.00 0.82 -23.88
N LEU A 335 -24.70 -0.12 -24.79
CA LEU A 335 -23.35 -0.63 -25.04
C LEU A 335 -22.43 0.45 -25.63
N ALA A 336 -22.91 1.22 -26.62
CA ALA A 336 -22.15 2.32 -27.21
C ALA A 336 -21.82 3.40 -26.17
N LEU A 337 -22.78 3.74 -25.30
CA LEU A 337 -22.58 4.67 -24.18
C LEU A 337 -21.68 4.10 -23.08
N PHE A 338 -21.59 2.77 -22.94
CA PHE A 338 -20.64 2.13 -22.05
C PHE A 338 -19.20 2.22 -22.58
N ILE A 339 -19.01 2.01 -23.88
CA ILE A 339 -17.70 2.13 -24.56
C ILE A 339 -17.22 3.59 -24.62
N LEU A 340 -18.15 4.55 -24.69
CA LEU A 340 -17.89 5.98 -24.73
C LEU A 340 -18.24 6.67 -23.39
N PRO A 341 -17.44 6.48 -22.33
CA PRO A 341 -17.75 6.96 -20.99
C PRO A 341 -17.89 8.48 -20.89
N TRP A 342 -17.18 9.25 -21.73
CA TRP A 342 -17.28 10.71 -21.79
C TRP A 342 -18.67 11.23 -22.21
N VAL A 343 -19.30 10.61 -23.21
CA VAL A 343 -20.63 10.94 -23.72
C VAL A 343 -21.66 10.55 -22.68
N ARG A 344 -21.50 9.39 -22.06
CA ARG A 344 -22.37 8.95 -20.98
C ARG A 344 -22.25 9.83 -19.74
N ASN A 345 -21.03 10.21 -19.32
CA ASN A 345 -20.82 11.14 -18.21
C ASN A 345 -21.43 12.50 -18.51
N PHE A 346 -21.34 12.97 -19.76
CA PHE A 346 -22.03 14.19 -20.19
C PHE A 346 -23.55 14.05 -20.09
N LEU A 347 -24.13 12.98 -20.63
CA LEU A 347 -25.57 12.71 -20.55
C LEU A 347 -26.06 12.56 -19.10
N GLU A 348 -25.30 11.83 -18.28
CA GLU A 348 -25.60 11.64 -16.86
C GLU A 348 -25.49 12.97 -16.12
N ASN A 349 -24.49 13.82 -16.35
CA ASN A 349 -24.38 15.11 -15.65
C ASN A 349 -25.38 16.16 -16.13
N THR A 350 -25.90 16.02 -17.36
CA THR A 350 -26.79 17.01 -17.95
C THR A 350 -28.23 16.84 -17.44
N ASN A 351 -28.74 17.84 -16.73
CA ASN A 351 -30.10 17.84 -16.17
C ASN A 351 -31.19 18.30 -17.18
N TRP A 352 -31.01 18.04 -18.48
CA TRP A 352 -31.97 18.47 -19.49
C TRP A 352 -33.23 17.59 -19.51
N ARG A 353 -34.40 18.23 -19.64
CA ARG A 353 -35.71 17.56 -19.61
C ARG A 353 -35.88 16.49 -20.69
N ILE A 354 -35.28 16.68 -21.86
CA ILE A 354 -35.37 15.75 -23.00
C ILE A 354 -34.63 14.45 -22.68
N PHE A 355 -33.39 14.54 -22.18
CA PHE A 355 -32.61 13.36 -21.77
C PHE A 355 -33.25 12.65 -20.58
N TYR A 356 -33.91 13.39 -19.69
CA TYR A 356 -34.70 12.79 -18.61
C TYR A 356 -35.86 11.96 -19.15
N LEU A 357 -36.63 12.47 -20.11
CA LEU A 357 -37.79 11.75 -20.67
C LEU A 357 -37.35 10.47 -21.42
N LEU A 358 -36.23 10.53 -22.13
CA LEU A 358 -35.60 9.36 -22.78
C LEU A 358 -35.02 8.34 -21.78
N SER A 359 -34.35 8.82 -20.72
CA SER A 359 -33.70 7.95 -19.73
C SER A 359 -34.65 7.44 -18.65
N TRP A 360 -35.81 8.07 -18.44
CA TRP A 360 -36.79 7.68 -17.41
C TRP A 360 -37.24 6.21 -17.56
N TRP A 361 -37.27 5.72 -18.80
CA TRP A 361 -37.55 4.32 -19.10
C TRP A 361 -36.47 3.36 -18.59
N PHE A 362 -35.19 3.73 -18.69
CA PHE A 362 -34.03 2.85 -18.48
C PHE A 362 -33.26 3.09 -17.17
N GLN A 363 -33.31 4.30 -16.58
CA GLN A 363 -32.46 4.69 -15.45
C GLN A 363 -33.27 5.47 -14.40
N SER A 364 -33.15 5.08 -13.13
CA SER A 364 -33.63 5.89 -12.00
C SER A 364 -32.66 7.04 -11.72
N ARG A 365 -33.19 8.18 -11.27
CA ARG A 365 -32.40 9.38 -11.00
C ARG A 365 -31.73 9.24 -9.63
N THR A 366 -30.46 8.83 -9.59
CA THR A 366 -29.66 8.83 -8.36
C THR A 366 -28.75 10.07 -8.30
N PHE A 367 -28.63 10.66 -7.12
CA PHE A 367 -27.67 11.76 -6.90
C PHE A 367 -26.26 11.20 -6.72
N VAL A 368 -26.13 10.16 -5.90
CA VAL A 368 -24.89 9.44 -5.65
C VAL A 368 -24.56 8.51 -6.83
N GLY A 369 -23.27 8.42 -7.18
CA GLY A 369 -22.79 7.57 -8.27
C GLY A 369 -22.75 8.21 -9.67
N ARG A 370 -23.24 9.45 -9.81
CA ARG A 370 -23.40 10.13 -11.10
C ARG A 370 -22.06 10.62 -11.65
N GLY A 371 -21.74 10.28 -12.89
CA GLY A 371 -20.50 10.71 -13.54
C GLY A 371 -19.22 10.10 -12.95
N LEU A 372 -19.31 9.06 -12.12
CA LEU A 372 -18.18 8.33 -11.53
C LEU A 372 -17.62 7.23 -12.44
N ARG A 373 -17.91 7.25 -13.75
CA ARG A 373 -17.40 6.24 -14.68
C ARG A 373 -15.89 6.42 -14.87
N GLU A 374 -15.18 5.29 -14.87
CA GLU A 374 -13.73 5.24 -15.09
C GLU A 374 -13.33 5.71 -16.50
N GLY A 375 -12.03 5.96 -16.69
CA GLY A 375 -11.47 6.42 -17.94
C GLY A 375 -11.65 5.41 -19.09
N LEU A 376 -11.47 5.90 -20.33
CA LEU A 376 -11.63 5.07 -21.54
C LEU A 376 -10.72 3.83 -21.53
N VAL A 377 -9.47 3.98 -21.09
CA VAL A 377 -8.48 2.90 -21.05
C VAL A 377 -8.91 1.78 -20.10
N ASP A 378 -9.40 2.12 -18.90
CA ASP A 378 -9.79 1.12 -17.91
C ASP A 378 -11.09 0.41 -18.31
N ASN A 379 -12.02 1.14 -18.94
CA ASN A 379 -13.20 0.51 -19.57
C ASN A 379 -12.81 -0.47 -20.70
N ILE A 380 -11.82 -0.14 -21.53
CA ILE A 380 -11.32 -1.06 -22.56
C ILE A 380 -10.69 -2.30 -21.92
N LYS A 381 -9.83 -2.15 -20.91
CA LYS A 381 -9.23 -3.28 -20.19
C LYS A 381 -10.30 -4.20 -19.61
N TYR A 382 -11.29 -3.62 -18.91
CA TYR A 382 -12.41 -4.36 -18.33
C TYR A 382 -13.24 -5.07 -19.40
N SER A 383 -13.55 -4.39 -20.51
CA SER A 383 -14.33 -4.96 -21.60
C SER A 383 -13.58 -6.12 -22.26
N LEU A 384 -12.28 -5.95 -22.54
CA LEU A 384 -11.44 -6.97 -23.16
C LEU A 384 -11.35 -8.22 -22.27
N PHE A 385 -11.21 -8.04 -20.95
CA PHE A 385 -11.20 -9.13 -19.98
C PHE A 385 -12.46 -9.99 -20.11
N TRP A 386 -13.65 -9.37 -20.06
CA TRP A 386 -14.91 -10.10 -20.17
C TRP A 386 -15.16 -10.70 -21.54
N VAL A 387 -14.75 -10.02 -22.63
CA VAL A 387 -14.85 -10.57 -23.99
C VAL A 387 -14.06 -11.87 -24.09
N VAL A 388 -12.83 -11.91 -23.58
CA VAL A 388 -11.99 -13.11 -23.59
C VAL A 388 -12.60 -14.23 -22.73
N VAL A 389 -13.02 -13.92 -21.51
CA VAL A 389 -13.66 -14.90 -20.60
C VAL A 389 -14.90 -15.52 -21.25
N LEU A 390 -15.79 -14.69 -21.79
CA LEU A 390 -17.04 -15.14 -22.41
C LEU A 390 -16.80 -15.88 -23.73
N ALA A 391 -15.85 -15.44 -24.56
CA ALA A 391 -15.50 -16.14 -25.79
C ALA A 391 -15.00 -17.57 -25.51
N THR A 392 -14.11 -17.72 -24.52
CA THR A 392 -13.59 -19.04 -24.13
C THR A 392 -14.69 -19.91 -23.51
N LYS A 393 -15.50 -19.35 -22.61
CA LYS A 393 -16.67 -20.02 -22.03
C LYS A 393 -17.60 -20.56 -23.13
N PHE A 394 -18.08 -19.69 -24.00
CA PHE A 394 -19.06 -20.07 -25.02
C PHE A 394 -18.50 -21.03 -26.07
N SER A 395 -17.22 -20.88 -26.46
CA SER A 395 -16.55 -21.84 -27.32
C SER A 395 -16.48 -23.23 -26.67
N PHE A 396 -16.04 -23.29 -25.41
CA PHE A 396 -15.98 -24.53 -24.64
C PHE A 396 -17.36 -25.18 -24.49
N SER A 397 -18.37 -24.41 -24.08
CA SER A 397 -19.74 -24.91 -23.94
C SER A 397 -20.30 -25.43 -25.26
N TYR A 398 -20.07 -24.76 -26.39
CA TYR A 398 -20.58 -25.22 -27.68
C TYR A 398 -19.94 -26.55 -28.12
N PHE A 399 -18.61 -26.61 -28.16
CA PHE A 399 -17.90 -27.76 -28.73
C PHE A 399 -17.86 -28.97 -27.82
N LEU A 400 -17.73 -28.78 -26.50
CA LEU A 400 -17.51 -29.88 -25.55
C LEU A 400 -18.74 -30.24 -24.71
N GLN A 401 -19.67 -29.30 -24.49
CA GLN A 401 -20.89 -29.59 -23.71
C GLN A 401 -22.10 -29.82 -24.61
N ILE A 402 -22.44 -28.88 -25.51
CA ILE A 402 -23.74 -28.87 -26.21
C ILE A 402 -23.72 -29.78 -27.44
N LYS A 403 -22.71 -29.64 -28.31
CA LYS A 403 -22.64 -30.41 -29.57
C LYS A 403 -22.61 -31.93 -29.37
N PRO A 404 -21.81 -32.50 -28.43
CA PRO A 404 -21.79 -33.95 -28.20
C PRO A 404 -23.14 -34.48 -27.73
N MET A 405 -23.93 -33.67 -27.01
CA MET A 405 -25.22 -34.07 -26.46
C MET A 405 -26.34 -34.17 -27.50
N ILE A 406 -26.19 -33.54 -28.67
CA ILE A 406 -27.22 -33.60 -29.72
C ILE A 406 -27.39 -35.00 -30.29
N VAL A 407 -26.30 -35.74 -30.49
CA VAL A 407 -26.34 -37.11 -31.05
C VAL A 407 -27.15 -38.07 -30.16
N PRO A 408 -26.84 -38.24 -28.86
CA PRO A 408 -27.64 -39.09 -27.99
C PRO A 408 -29.06 -38.56 -27.82
N THR A 409 -29.27 -37.24 -27.81
CA THR A 409 -30.62 -36.65 -27.75
C THR A 409 -31.48 -37.05 -28.95
N LYS A 410 -30.94 -36.97 -30.18
CA LYS A 410 -31.67 -37.41 -31.38
C LYS A 410 -31.91 -38.92 -31.37
N ALA A 411 -30.95 -39.72 -30.91
CA ALA A 411 -31.11 -41.16 -30.81
C ALA A 411 -32.26 -41.51 -29.84
N LEU A 412 -32.27 -40.89 -28.66
CA LEU A 412 -33.26 -41.13 -27.62
C LEU A 412 -34.67 -40.66 -28.00
N LEU A 413 -34.79 -39.54 -28.73
CA LEU A 413 -36.07 -39.05 -29.26
C LEU A 413 -36.62 -39.86 -30.45
N ARG A 414 -35.77 -40.62 -31.15
CA ARG A 414 -36.19 -41.50 -32.26
C ARG A 414 -36.73 -42.85 -31.79
N LEU A 415 -36.37 -43.28 -30.59
CA LEU A 415 -36.91 -44.50 -29.98
C LEU A 415 -38.42 -44.32 -29.77
N ARG A 416 -39.22 -45.24 -30.34
CA ARG A 416 -40.67 -45.34 -30.13
C ARG A 416 -40.95 -46.67 -29.46
N ASP A 417 -42.00 -46.74 -28.64
CA ASP A 417 -42.47 -47.95 -27.96
C ASP A 417 -41.47 -48.58 -26.96
N VAL A 418 -40.87 -47.75 -26.09
CA VAL A 418 -40.01 -48.22 -24.99
C VAL A 418 -40.86 -48.54 -23.76
N LYS A 419 -40.83 -49.77 -23.26
CA LYS A 419 -41.41 -50.13 -21.96
C LYS A 419 -40.44 -49.71 -20.86
N TYR A 420 -40.80 -48.71 -20.07
CA TYR A 420 -40.01 -48.29 -18.91
C TYR A 420 -40.27 -49.23 -17.72
N GLU A 421 -39.21 -49.72 -17.07
CA GLU A 421 -39.32 -50.49 -15.80
C GLU A 421 -39.60 -49.59 -14.58
N TRP A 422 -39.59 -48.27 -14.78
CA TRP A 422 -39.75 -47.26 -13.73
C TRP A 422 -40.96 -46.36 -13.99
N HIS A 423 -41.36 -45.56 -12.99
CA HIS A 423 -42.59 -44.75 -13.05
C HIS A 423 -42.55 -43.72 -14.21
N GLU A 424 -43.52 -43.81 -15.12
CA GLU A 424 -43.66 -42.88 -16.24
C GLU A 424 -44.35 -41.59 -15.78
N PHE A 425 -43.57 -40.51 -15.59
CA PHE A 425 -44.14 -39.18 -15.29
C PHE A 425 -44.88 -38.55 -16.48
N PHE A 426 -44.57 -38.98 -17.71
CA PHE A 426 -45.21 -38.51 -18.94
C PHE A 426 -45.48 -39.70 -19.86
N ASN A 427 -46.75 -40.08 -20.03
CA ASN A 427 -47.15 -41.22 -20.87
C ASN A 427 -46.57 -41.09 -22.28
N ASN A 428 -45.96 -42.18 -22.79
CA ASN A 428 -45.45 -42.31 -24.16
C ASN A 428 -44.36 -41.29 -24.59
N SER A 429 -43.56 -40.74 -23.65
CA SER A 429 -42.56 -39.73 -24.02
C SER A 429 -41.19 -39.88 -23.37
N ASN A 430 -40.18 -40.13 -24.20
CA ASN A 430 -38.77 -40.18 -23.80
C ASN A 430 -38.18 -38.80 -23.41
N ARG A 431 -39.00 -37.74 -23.35
CA ARG A 431 -38.59 -36.37 -23.04
C ARG A 431 -38.05 -36.21 -21.62
N PHE A 432 -38.57 -36.97 -20.65
CA PHE A 432 -38.08 -36.95 -19.28
C PHE A 432 -36.64 -37.47 -19.18
N SER A 433 -36.33 -38.56 -19.88
CA SER A 433 -34.98 -39.11 -19.96
C SER A 433 -34.00 -38.16 -20.67
N VAL A 434 -34.43 -37.43 -21.70
CA VAL A 434 -33.62 -36.32 -22.27
C VAL A 434 -33.34 -35.26 -21.21
N GLY A 435 -34.33 -34.87 -20.41
CA GLY A 435 -34.15 -33.90 -19.32
C GLY A 435 -33.09 -34.34 -18.31
N LEU A 436 -33.15 -35.59 -17.84
CA LEU A 436 -32.16 -36.15 -16.92
C LEU A 436 -30.76 -36.23 -17.53
N LEU A 437 -30.65 -36.55 -18.82
CA LEU A 437 -29.39 -36.59 -19.55
C LEU A 437 -28.74 -35.19 -19.66
N TRP A 438 -29.54 -34.15 -19.88
CA TRP A 438 -29.05 -32.77 -20.00
C TRP A 438 -28.79 -32.09 -18.65
N LEU A 439 -29.43 -32.52 -17.57
CA LEU A 439 -29.37 -31.86 -16.27
C LEU A 439 -27.92 -31.65 -15.76
N PRO A 440 -27.03 -32.66 -15.72
CA PRO A 440 -25.64 -32.46 -15.30
C PRO A 440 -24.89 -31.48 -16.21
N VAL A 441 -25.12 -31.55 -17.51
CA VAL A 441 -24.46 -30.69 -18.52
C VAL A 441 -24.88 -29.23 -18.34
N VAL A 442 -26.18 -28.98 -18.09
CA VAL A 442 -26.71 -27.63 -17.83
C VAL A 442 -26.18 -27.08 -16.50
N LEU A 443 -26.06 -27.91 -15.46
CA LEU A 443 -25.45 -27.47 -14.19
C LEU A 443 -23.98 -27.06 -14.38
N ILE A 444 -23.20 -27.84 -15.12
CA ILE A 444 -21.80 -27.49 -15.45
C ILE A 444 -21.76 -26.21 -16.31
N TYR A 445 -22.65 -26.05 -17.28
CA TYR A 445 -22.77 -24.85 -18.12
C TYR A 445 -23.04 -23.56 -17.32
N LEU A 446 -23.79 -23.66 -16.22
CA LEU A 446 -24.04 -22.53 -15.32
C LEU A 446 -22.82 -22.22 -14.46
N MET A 447 -22.08 -23.24 -14.01
CA MET A 447 -20.91 -23.10 -13.13
C MET A 447 -19.63 -22.68 -13.89
N ASP A 448 -19.48 -23.06 -15.15
CA ASP A 448 -18.23 -22.92 -15.92
C ASP A 448 -17.71 -21.48 -16.03
N ILE A 449 -18.58 -20.47 -15.93
CA ILE A 449 -18.19 -19.06 -15.99
C ILE A 449 -17.27 -18.69 -14.82
N GLN A 450 -17.47 -19.29 -13.64
CA GLN A 450 -16.62 -19.08 -12.47
C GLN A 450 -15.23 -19.67 -12.66
N ILE A 451 -15.13 -20.82 -13.36
CA ILE A 451 -13.85 -21.48 -13.65
C ILE A 451 -13.03 -20.59 -14.58
N TRP A 452 -13.61 -20.18 -15.71
CA TRP A 452 -12.93 -19.31 -16.67
C TRP A 452 -12.58 -17.96 -16.07
N TYR A 453 -13.50 -17.36 -15.30
CA TYR A 453 -13.22 -16.14 -14.56
C TYR A 453 -12.00 -16.31 -13.64
N SER A 454 -11.94 -17.38 -12.84
CA SER A 454 -10.84 -17.63 -11.89
C SER A 454 -9.49 -17.79 -12.58
N ILE A 455 -9.47 -18.45 -13.74
CA ILE A 455 -8.25 -18.63 -14.55
C ILE A 455 -7.75 -17.27 -15.06
N TYR A 456 -8.61 -16.53 -15.78
CA TYR A 456 -8.23 -15.24 -16.35
C TYR A 456 -7.96 -14.18 -15.29
N SER A 457 -8.71 -14.17 -14.18
CA SER A 457 -8.47 -13.24 -13.07
C SER A 457 -7.11 -13.49 -12.42
N SER A 458 -6.69 -14.75 -12.32
CA SER A 458 -5.35 -15.10 -11.82
C SER A 458 -4.25 -14.62 -12.76
N PHE A 459 -4.43 -14.78 -14.08
CA PHE A 459 -3.47 -14.27 -15.08
C PHE A 459 -3.38 -12.74 -15.07
N VAL A 460 -4.52 -12.05 -15.09
CA VAL A 460 -4.55 -10.58 -15.04
C VAL A 460 -4.02 -10.08 -13.71
N GLY A 461 -4.40 -10.71 -12.60
CA GLY A 461 -3.87 -10.38 -11.26
C GLY A 461 -2.36 -10.57 -11.17
N ALA A 462 -1.81 -11.65 -11.73
CA ALA A 462 -0.37 -11.89 -11.80
C ALA A 462 0.33 -10.86 -12.70
N ALA A 463 -0.26 -10.51 -13.84
CA ALA A 463 0.28 -9.49 -14.74
C ALA A 463 0.30 -8.11 -14.07
N VAL A 464 -0.81 -7.70 -13.45
CA VAL A 464 -0.92 -6.44 -12.68
C VAL A 464 0.10 -6.44 -11.55
N GLY A 465 0.19 -7.54 -10.77
CA GLY A 465 1.18 -7.67 -9.70
C GLY A 465 2.63 -7.55 -10.19
N LEU A 466 2.95 -8.11 -11.36
CA LEU A 466 4.26 -7.99 -11.99
C LEU A 466 4.53 -6.55 -12.46
N PHE A 467 3.56 -5.88 -13.09
CA PHE A 467 3.69 -4.48 -13.50
C PHE A 467 3.77 -3.51 -12.32
N ASP A 468 3.14 -3.85 -11.19
CA ASP A 468 3.24 -3.13 -9.92
C ASP A 468 4.48 -3.52 -9.09
N HIS A 469 5.27 -4.49 -9.59
CA HIS A 469 6.50 -5.00 -8.95
C HIS A 469 6.27 -5.53 -7.53
N LEU A 470 5.05 -6.03 -7.28
CA LEU A 470 4.67 -6.64 -6.02
C LEU A 470 5.42 -7.96 -5.85
N GLY A 471 6.34 -7.99 -4.88
CA GLY A 471 7.12 -9.18 -4.55
C GLY A 471 8.25 -9.48 -5.53
N GLU A 472 8.87 -8.46 -6.12
CA GLU A 472 10.09 -8.64 -6.92
C GLU A 472 11.29 -9.09 -6.06
N ILE A 473 11.44 -8.52 -4.86
CA ILE A 473 12.44 -8.90 -3.86
C ILE A 473 11.72 -9.73 -2.79
N ARG A 474 11.80 -11.06 -2.90
CA ARG A 474 11.19 -12.01 -1.96
C ARG A 474 12.22 -12.57 -0.99
N ASN A 475 13.46 -12.73 -1.46
CA ASN A 475 14.52 -13.43 -0.75
C ASN A 475 15.79 -12.58 -0.63
N MET A 476 16.65 -12.94 0.33
CA MET A 476 17.93 -12.26 0.56
C MET A 476 18.86 -12.23 -0.67
N PRO A 477 18.96 -13.27 -1.52
CA PRO A 477 19.77 -13.19 -2.74
C PRO A 477 19.31 -12.10 -3.72
N GLN A 478 17.99 -11.91 -3.86
CA GLN A 478 17.43 -10.85 -4.70
C GLN A 478 17.68 -9.47 -4.09
N LEU A 479 17.60 -9.35 -2.76
CA LEU A 479 17.97 -8.15 -2.02
C LEU A 479 19.42 -7.75 -2.34
N ARG A 480 20.37 -8.70 -2.26
CA ARG A 480 21.80 -8.46 -2.53
C ARG A 480 22.06 -7.93 -3.95
N LEU A 481 21.37 -8.50 -4.95
CA LEU A 481 21.47 -8.05 -6.35
C LEU A 481 20.95 -6.62 -6.55
N ARG A 482 19.88 -6.26 -5.83
CA ARG A 482 19.22 -4.95 -5.93
C ARG A 482 19.84 -3.88 -5.02
N PHE A 483 20.58 -4.27 -3.98
CA PHE A 483 21.11 -3.36 -2.97
C PHE A 483 21.94 -2.21 -3.53
N GLN A 484 22.72 -2.45 -4.60
CA GLN A 484 23.51 -1.42 -5.29
C GLN A 484 22.68 -0.24 -5.82
N PHE A 485 21.37 -0.42 -6.01
CA PHE A 485 20.45 0.63 -6.46
C PHE A 485 19.73 1.33 -5.30
N PHE A 486 19.86 0.87 -4.06
CA PHE A 486 19.08 1.38 -2.92
C PHE A 486 19.39 2.83 -2.63
N ALA A 487 20.68 3.21 -2.60
CA ALA A 487 21.08 4.60 -2.40
C ALA A 487 20.40 5.53 -3.44
N SER A 488 20.42 5.13 -4.71
CA SER A 488 19.78 5.90 -5.78
C SER A 488 18.25 5.89 -5.71
N ALA A 489 17.63 4.79 -5.27
CA ALA A 489 16.18 4.69 -5.12
C ALA A 489 15.66 5.49 -3.91
N ILE A 490 16.41 5.52 -2.80
CA ILE A 490 16.11 6.35 -1.64
C ILE A 490 16.24 7.82 -2.01
N GLN A 491 17.31 8.20 -2.71
CA GLN A 491 17.47 9.59 -3.16
C GLN A 491 16.34 10.01 -4.09
N PHE A 492 15.96 9.16 -5.06
CA PHE A 492 14.94 9.52 -6.04
C PHE A 492 13.52 9.59 -5.45
N ASN A 493 13.17 8.69 -4.51
CA ASN A 493 11.81 8.60 -3.98
C ASN A 493 11.62 9.34 -2.65
N LEU A 494 12.58 9.24 -1.73
CA LEU A 494 12.45 9.72 -0.35
C LEU A 494 13.11 11.07 -0.09
N MET A 495 14.04 11.51 -0.96
CA MET A 495 14.68 12.81 -0.82
C MET A 495 14.07 13.84 -1.78
N PRO A 496 13.84 15.09 -1.32
CA PRO A 496 13.37 16.14 -2.21
C PRO A 496 14.49 16.50 -3.20
N GLU A 497 14.21 16.48 -4.50
CA GLU A 497 15.11 17.08 -5.49
C GLU A 497 15.10 18.61 -5.31
N GLU A 498 16.28 19.21 -5.14
CA GLU A 498 16.47 20.67 -5.12
C GLU A 498 16.02 21.34 -6.44
N GLN A 499 15.75 20.55 -7.49
CA GLN A 499 15.18 21.01 -8.75
C GLN A 499 13.70 21.37 -8.60
N LEU A 500 13.48 22.53 -7.99
CA LEU A 500 12.47 23.52 -8.31
C LEU A 500 11.02 22.99 -8.35
N LEU A 501 10.30 23.27 -7.26
CA LEU A 501 8.85 23.46 -7.25
C LEU A 501 8.33 24.34 -8.41
N ASN A 502 9.20 25.11 -9.07
CA ASN A 502 8.88 25.94 -10.25
C ASN A 502 8.86 25.17 -11.59
N ALA A 503 9.32 23.91 -11.65
CA ALA A 503 9.34 23.08 -12.87
C ALA A 503 8.31 21.93 -12.85
N GLN A 504 7.42 21.89 -11.85
CA GLN A 504 6.30 20.95 -11.80
C GLN A 504 5.30 21.25 -12.92
N GLY A 505 5.45 20.59 -14.07
CA GLY A 505 4.41 20.58 -15.10
C GLY A 505 4.85 20.43 -16.55
N THR A 506 6.13 20.57 -16.88
CA THR A 506 6.57 20.40 -18.28
C THR A 506 6.59 18.92 -18.68
N LEU A 507 6.12 18.61 -19.90
CA LEU A 507 6.10 17.23 -20.43
C LEU A 507 7.50 16.59 -20.40
N LYS A 508 8.55 17.42 -20.57
CA LYS A 508 9.97 17.03 -20.54
C LYS A 508 10.43 16.52 -19.18
N SER A 509 10.02 17.14 -18.07
CA SER A 509 10.39 16.65 -16.72
C SER A 509 9.70 15.32 -16.42
N LYS A 510 8.41 15.19 -16.76
CA LYS A 510 7.67 13.91 -16.63
C LYS A 510 8.30 12.76 -17.43
N ILE A 511 8.80 13.04 -18.64
CA ILE A 511 9.50 12.04 -19.46
C ILE A 511 10.86 11.69 -18.85
N LYS A 512 11.63 12.70 -18.38
CA LYS A 512 12.91 12.47 -17.71
C LYS A 512 12.74 11.63 -16.44
N ASP A 513 11.72 11.91 -15.62
CA ASP A 513 11.38 11.15 -14.42
C ASP A 513 10.95 9.73 -14.78
N ALA A 514 10.15 9.55 -15.83
CA ALA A 514 9.75 8.24 -16.31
C ALA A 514 10.98 7.41 -16.76
N ILE A 515 11.94 8.03 -17.46
CA ILE A 515 13.18 7.38 -17.88
C ILE A 515 14.06 7.05 -16.67
N LEU A 516 14.22 7.96 -15.70
CA LEU A 516 14.99 7.72 -14.47
C LEU A 516 14.37 6.60 -13.62
N ARG A 517 13.04 6.60 -13.47
CA ARG A 517 12.29 5.54 -12.79
C ARG A 517 12.44 4.20 -13.50
N LEU A 518 12.38 4.18 -14.83
CA LEU A 518 12.59 2.97 -15.63
C LEU A 518 14.04 2.46 -15.51
N LYS A 519 15.01 3.38 -15.48
CA LYS A 519 16.42 3.10 -15.26
C LYS A 519 16.69 2.46 -13.90
N LEU A 520 16.07 3.00 -12.84
CA LEU A 520 16.14 2.47 -11.47
C LEU A 520 15.46 1.10 -11.36
N ARG A 521 14.26 0.95 -11.94
CA ARG A 521 13.48 -0.31 -11.89
C ARG A 521 14.17 -1.47 -12.59
N TYR A 522 14.68 -1.27 -13.79
CA TYR A 522 15.30 -2.36 -14.55
C TYR A 522 16.83 -2.43 -14.36
N GLY A 523 17.40 -1.56 -13.52
CA GLY A 523 18.83 -1.59 -13.21
C GLY A 523 19.73 -1.18 -14.38
N PHE A 524 19.23 -0.35 -15.31
CA PHE A 524 19.99 0.08 -16.48
C PHE A 524 21.04 1.15 -16.09
N GLY A 525 22.20 0.77 -15.57
CA GLY A 525 23.28 1.73 -15.31
C GLY A 525 24.34 1.23 -14.35
N ARG A 526 25.36 2.06 -14.10
CA ARG A 526 26.42 1.82 -13.10
C ARG A 526 26.26 2.82 -11.93
N PRO A 527 25.28 2.62 -11.04
CA PRO A 527 24.96 3.57 -9.96
C PRO A 527 26.13 3.81 -9.01
N PHE A 528 27.00 2.81 -8.80
CA PHE A 528 28.17 2.92 -7.93
C PHE A 528 29.16 4.00 -8.36
N LYS A 529 29.36 4.24 -9.68
CA LYS A 529 30.24 5.33 -10.16
C LYS A 529 29.72 6.71 -9.77
N LYS A 530 28.39 6.86 -9.67
CA LYS A 530 27.75 8.08 -9.17
C LYS A 530 27.93 8.21 -7.65
N LEU A 531 27.83 7.08 -6.94
CA LEU A 531 27.96 7.05 -5.48
C LEU A 531 29.41 7.32 -5.00
N GLU A 532 30.42 6.80 -5.70
CA GLU A 532 31.83 7.10 -5.42
C GLU A 532 32.19 8.56 -5.72
N SER A 533 31.58 9.15 -6.76
CA SER A 533 31.81 10.56 -7.10
C SER A 533 31.06 11.52 -6.17
N ASN A 534 29.94 11.11 -5.59
CA ASN A 534 29.17 11.92 -4.65
C ASN A 534 29.15 11.31 -3.24
N GLN A 535 30.23 11.53 -2.48
CA GLN A 535 30.39 11.04 -1.11
C GLN A 535 29.26 11.46 -0.15
N VAL A 536 28.60 12.59 -0.42
CA VAL A 536 27.48 13.08 0.40
C VAL A 536 26.25 12.17 0.25
N GLU A 537 25.94 11.71 -0.97
CA GLU A 537 24.85 10.77 -1.22
C GLU A 537 25.08 9.43 -0.50
N ALA A 538 26.33 8.95 -0.49
CA ALA A 538 26.72 7.73 0.21
C ALA A 538 26.54 7.85 1.73
N ASN A 539 26.96 8.97 2.32
CA ASN A 539 26.83 9.21 3.76
C ASN A 539 25.37 9.35 4.19
N LYS A 540 24.54 10.07 3.42
CA LYS A 540 23.10 10.18 3.68
C LYS A 540 22.41 8.81 3.66
N PHE A 541 22.73 7.98 2.68
CA PHE A 541 22.23 6.60 2.62
C PHE A 541 22.69 5.76 3.83
N ALA A 542 23.97 5.86 4.22
CA ALA A 542 24.51 5.15 5.36
C ALA A 542 23.80 5.53 6.68
N LEU A 543 23.50 6.81 6.90
CA LEU A 543 22.75 7.28 8.08
C LEU A 543 21.36 6.63 8.15
N ILE A 544 20.59 6.65 7.06
CA ILE A 544 19.25 6.04 7.01
C ILE A 544 19.35 4.53 7.24
N TRP A 545 20.24 3.86 6.52
CA TRP A 545 20.38 2.41 6.58
C TRP A 545 20.80 1.95 7.97
N ASN A 546 21.80 2.58 8.58
CA ASN A 546 22.29 2.22 9.90
C ASN A 546 21.24 2.47 10.98
N GLU A 547 20.38 3.48 10.84
CA GLU A 547 19.26 3.71 11.76
C GLU A 547 18.17 2.64 11.66
N ILE A 548 17.91 2.11 10.46
CA ILE A 548 17.02 0.95 10.28
C ILE A 548 17.61 -0.27 11.00
N ILE A 549 18.91 -0.54 10.81
CA ILE A 549 19.59 -1.68 11.46
C ILE A 549 19.64 -1.50 12.98
N ALA A 550 19.91 -0.30 13.47
CA ALA A 550 19.89 0.01 14.90
C ALA A 550 18.48 -0.21 15.50
N THR A 551 17.43 0.21 14.80
CA THR A 551 16.03 -0.02 15.23
C THR A 551 15.71 -1.51 15.34
N PHE A 552 16.18 -2.34 14.39
CA PHE A 552 16.00 -3.79 14.49
C PHE A 552 16.77 -4.41 15.66
N ARG A 553 17.92 -3.84 16.01
CA ARG A 553 18.67 -4.27 17.19
C ARG A 553 17.95 -3.89 18.49
N GLU A 554 17.36 -2.70 18.56
CA GLU A 554 16.52 -2.24 19.68
C GLU A 554 15.21 -3.06 19.83
N GLU A 555 14.75 -3.68 18.75
CA GLU A 555 13.61 -4.62 18.75
C GLU A 555 13.99 -6.04 19.16
N ASP A 556 15.29 -6.32 19.36
CA ASP A 556 15.85 -7.64 19.59
C ASP A 556 15.61 -8.61 18.41
N ILE A 557 15.44 -8.07 17.20
CA ILE A 557 15.28 -8.85 15.96
C ILE A 557 16.65 -9.29 15.40
N LEU A 558 17.69 -8.49 15.62
CA LEU A 558 19.07 -8.78 15.23
C LEU A 558 19.97 -8.99 16.44
N ASN A 559 20.98 -9.86 16.30
CA ASN A 559 22.09 -9.94 17.26
C ASN A 559 23.21 -8.93 16.94
N ASP A 560 24.12 -8.70 17.89
CA ASP A 560 25.20 -7.70 17.71
C ASP A 560 26.13 -8.03 16.52
N ARG A 561 26.34 -9.31 16.23
CA ARG A 561 27.17 -9.75 15.09
C ARG A 561 26.50 -9.47 13.75
N GLU A 562 25.19 -9.67 13.65
CA GLU A 562 24.40 -9.40 12.46
C GLU A 562 24.32 -7.90 12.19
N VAL A 563 24.25 -7.08 13.24
CA VAL A 563 24.36 -5.62 13.13
C VAL A 563 25.69 -5.25 12.47
N GLU A 564 26.83 -5.75 12.97
CA GLU A 564 28.15 -5.47 12.38
C GLU A 564 28.27 -5.92 10.91
N LEU A 565 27.55 -6.99 10.53
CA LEU A 565 27.56 -7.50 9.15
C LEU A 565 26.68 -6.69 8.18
N LEU A 566 25.62 -6.06 8.71
CA LEU A 566 24.64 -5.29 7.95
C LEU A 566 24.94 -3.79 7.94
N GLU A 567 25.66 -3.27 8.92
CA GLU A 567 26.03 -1.85 9.03
C GLU A 567 26.89 -1.41 7.83
N LEU A 568 26.66 -0.18 7.37
CA LEU A 568 27.54 0.55 6.46
C LEU A 568 28.54 1.34 7.31
N PRO A 569 29.79 0.87 7.46
CA PRO A 569 30.76 1.54 8.30
C PRO A 569 31.21 2.85 7.67
N GLN A 570 31.58 3.79 8.53
CA GLN A 570 32.21 5.05 8.12
C GLN A 570 33.59 4.78 7.50
N ASN A 571 34.08 5.75 6.73
CA ASN A 571 35.40 5.66 6.11
C ASN A 571 36.49 5.90 7.16
N THR A 572 36.87 4.84 7.88
CA THR A 572 38.01 4.78 8.80
C THR A 572 39.18 4.10 8.08
N TRP A 573 40.43 4.46 8.40
CA TRP A 573 41.64 3.94 7.74
C TRP A 573 41.76 4.29 6.24
N ASN A 574 41.29 5.47 5.82
CA ASN A 574 41.48 6.02 4.46
C ASN A 574 41.24 5.02 3.31
N VAL A 575 40.21 4.17 3.42
CA VAL A 575 39.88 3.18 2.39
C VAL A 575 39.40 3.89 1.13
N ARG A 576 39.93 3.49 -0.03
CA ARG A 576 39.71 4.18 -1.32
C ARG A 576 38.31 3.96 -1.92
N VAL A 577 37.53 3.01 -1.40
CA VAL A 577 36.23 2.58 -1.94
C VAL A 577 35.10 2.70 -0.94
N VAL A 578 33.86 2.71 -1.44
CA VAL A 578 32.66 2.61 -0.61
C VAL A 578 32.65 1.26 0.12
N ARG A 579 32.48 1.32 1.44
CA ARG A 579 32.51 0.17 2.32
C ARG A 579 31.13 -0.46 2.44
N TRP A 580 30.81 -1.37 1.53
CA TRP A 580 29.53 -2.09 1.53
C TRP A 580 29.38 -3.02 2.74
N PRO A 581 28.16 -3.39 3.18
CA PRO A 581 27.97 -4.33 4.27
C PRO A 581 28.68 -5.66 3.99
N CYS A 582 29.26 -6.28 5.01
CA CYS A 582 30.00 -7.55 4.88
C CYS A 582 29.14 -8.64 4.24
N LEU A 583 27.82 -8.61 4.47
CA LEU A 583 26.85 -9.50 3.83
C LEU A 583 26.96 -9.52 2.29
N LEU A 584 27.27 -8.38 1.67
CA LEU A 584 27.38 -8.26 0.22
C LEU A 584 28.72 -8.78 -0.29
N LEU A 585 29.80 -8.59 0.49
CA LEU A 585 31.18 -8.94 0.15
C LEU A 585 31.51 -10.44 0.35
N CYS A 586 30.56 -11.22 0.86
CA CYS A 586 30.75 -12.64 1.17
C CYS A 586 31.27 -13.43 -0.02
N ASN A 587 32.34 -14.21 0.19
CA ASN A 587 33.00 -15.07 -0.81
C ASN A 587 33.65 -14.32 -2.00
N GLU A 588 33.57 -12.99 -2.09
CA GLU A 588 34.08 -12.27 -3.26
C GLU A 588 35.60 -12.22 -3.33
N VAL A 589 36.30 -12.08 -2.20
CA VAL A 589 37.77 -12.14 -2.15
C VAL A 589 38.27 -13.54 -2.53
N LEU A 590 37.57 -14.59 -2.09
CA LEU A 590 37.85 -15.97 -2.45
C LEU A 590 37.75 -16.21 -3.95
N LEU A 591 36.68 -15.70 -4.57
CA LEU A 591 36.48 -15.77 -6.02
C LEU A 591 37.50 -14.92 -6.79
N ALA A 592 37.91 -13.77 -6.25
CA ALA A 592 38.98 -12.97 -6.84
C ALA A 592 40.33 -13.70 -6.79
N LEU A 593 40.64 -14.37 -5.67
CA LEU A 593 41.86 -15.16 -5.51
C LEU A 593 41.87 -16.40 -6.43
N SER A 594 40.74 -17.08 -6.61
CA SER A 594 40.65 -18.20 -7.55
C SER A 594 40.85 -17.72 -8.99
N GLN A 595 40.27 -16.57 -9.36
CA GLN A 595 40.48 -15.94 -10.67
C GLN A 595 41.93 -15.50 -10.87
N ALA A 596 42.57 -14.95 -9.85
CA ALA A 596 43.99 -14.58 -9.90
C ALA A 596 44.89 -15.81 -10.07
N LYS A 597 44.55 -16.94 -9.44
CA LYS A 597 45.28 -18.21 -9.58
C LYS A 597 45.09 -18.88 -10.94
N GLU A 598 43.91 -18.78 -11.54
CA GLU A 598 43.64 -19.34 -12.88
C GLU A 598 44.28 -18.51 -14.00
N LEU A 599 44.52 -17.22 -13.77
CA LEU A 599 44.87 -16.24 -14.80
C LEU A 599 46.24 -15.61 -14.52
N VAL A 600 47.24 -16.44 -14.23
CA VAL A 600 48.59 -15.99 -13.88
C VAL A 600 49.33 -15.34 -15.06
N ASP A 601 49.05 -15.79 -16.29
CA ASP A 601 49.71 -15.33 -17.51
C ASP A 601 48.90 -14.27 -18.28
N ALA A 602 47.72 -13.91 -17.77
CA ALA A 602 46.88 -12.91 -18.40
C ALA A 602 47.38 -11.49 -18.12
N PRO A 603 47.21 -10.54 -19.05
CA PRO A 603 47.58 -9.15 -18.80
C PRO A 603 46.74 -8.54 -17.67
N ASP A 604 47.35 -7.69 -16.84
CA ASP A 604 46.74 -7.01 -15.69
C ASP A 604 45.37 -6.41 -16.00
N ARG A 605 45.25 -5.72 -17.15
CA ARG A 605 43.99 -5.10 -17.59
C ARG A 605 42.84 -6.09 -17.68
N TRP A 606 43.10 -7.29 -18.20
CA TRP A 606 42.05 -8.28 -18.40
C TRP A 606 41.66 -8.95 -17.08
N LEU A 607 42.65 -9.27 -16.23
CA LEU A 607 42.41 -9.75 -14.87
C LEU A 607 41.58 -8.73 -14.07
N TRP A 608 41.99 -7.47 -14.07
CA TRP A 608 41.30 -6.39 -13.39
C TRP A 608 39.90 -6.13 -13.96
N HIS A 609 39.71 -6.24 -15.28
CA HIS A 609 38.40 -6.14 -15.91
C HIS A 609 37.46 -7.27 -15.45
N LYS A 610 37.97 -8.51 -15.31
CA LYS A 610 37.19 -9.66 -14.83
C LYS A 610 36.80 -9.50 -13.36
N ILE A 611 37.71 -9.00 -12.51
CA ILE A 611 37.43 -8.66 -11.11
C ILE A 611 36.39 -7.52 -11.03
N SER A 612 36.58 -6.47 -11.83
CA SER A 612 35.72 -5.27 -11.88
C SER A 612 34.36 -5.48 -12.55
N LYS A 613 34.10 -6.66 -13.13
CA LYS A 613 32.79 -7.01 -13.67
C LYS A 613 31.72 -7.02 -12.56
N TYR A 614 32.12 -7.39 -11.35
CA TYR A 614 31.26 -7.39 -10.16
C TYR A 614 31.75 -6.34 -9.17
N GLU A 615 30.88 -5.39 -8.84
CA GLU A 615 31.28 -4.23 -8.04
C GLU A 615 31.67 -4.59 -6.60
N TYR A 616 30.90 -5.47 -5.95
CA TYR A 616 31.23 -5.96 -4.61
C TYR A 616 32.58 -6.68 -4.58
N ARG A 617 32.98 -7.36 -5.66
CA ARG A 617 34.29 -8.00 -5.77
C ARG A 617 35.41 -6.98 -5.84
N ARG A 618 35.25 -5.97 -6.70
CA ARG A 618 36.21 -4.86 -6.81
C ARG A 618 36.40 -4.17 -5.46
N CYS A 619 35.30 -3.82 -4.78
CA CYS A 619 35.34 -3.17 -3.47
C CYS A 619 35.97 -4.06 -2.40
N ALA A 620 35.62 -5.36 -2.36
CA ALA A 620 36.17 -6.29 -1.38
C ALA A 620 37.68 -6.45 -1.51
N VAL A 621 38.21 -6.51 -2.74
CA VAL A 621 39.65 -6.63 -3.00
C VAL A 621 40.40 -5.36 -2.57
N ILE A 622 39.87 -4.18 -2.91
CA ILE A 622 40.49 -2.90 -2.54
C ILE A 622 40.41 -2.68 -1.02
N GLU A 623 39.24 -2.92 -0.42
CA GLU A 623 39.07 -2.79 1.04
C GLU A 623 40.00 -3.77 1.78
N ALA A 624 40.12 -5.02 1.35
CA ALA A 624 41.03 -5.98 1.97
C ALA A 624 42.49 -5.53 1.89
N TYR A 625 42.92 -4.97 0.74
CA TYR A 625 44.27 -4.44 0.55
C TYR A 625 44.55 -3.23 1.45
N ASP A 626 43.69 -2.19 1.39
CA ASP A 626 43.85 -0.97 2.17
C ASP A 626 43.82 -1.27 3.69
N CYS A 627 42.88 -2.12 4.14
CA CYS A 627 42.79 -2.51 5.55
C CYS A 627 44.01 -3.32 6.00
N THR A 628 44.56 -4.20 5.16
CA THR A 628 45.76 -4.96 5.50
C THR A 628 46.97 -4.05 5.62
N ARG A 629 47.12 -3.08 4.72
CA ARG A 629 48.17 -2.06 4.78
C ARG A 629 48.09 -1.26 6.08
N HIS A 630 46.91 -0.73 6.40
CA HIS A 630 46.72 0.05 7.63
C HIS A 630 46.93 -0.78 8.89
N LEU A 631 46.39 -2.00 8.94
CA LEU A 631 46.54 -2.90 10.09
C LEU A 631 48.02 -3.25 10.36
N LEU A 632 48.80 -3.57 9.31
CA LEU A 632 50.22 -3.88 9.48
C LEU A 632 51.04 -2.67 9.92
N LEU A 633 50.72 -1.48 9.41
CA LEU A 633 51.40 -0.23 9.82
C LEU A 633 51.04 0.20 11.25
N GLU A 634 49.84 -0.13 11.74
CA GLU A 634 49.37 0.23 13.08
C GLU A 634 49.91 -0.72 14.18
N ILE A 635 50.14 -1.98 13.85
CA ILE A 635 50.69 -2.99 14.79
C ILE A 635 52.21 -2.80 15.01
N VAL A 636 52.91 -2.14 14.08
CA VAL A 636 54.36 -1.92 14.09
C VAL A 636 54.66 -0.48 14.50
N LYS A 637 55.52 -0.27 15.51
CA LYS A 637 55.88 1.06 16.04
C LYS A 637 56.35 2.03 14.94
N LEU A 638 55.82 3.27 14.98
CA LEU A 638 55.96 4.33 13.96
C LEU A 638 57.39 4.84 13.65
N ASN A 639 58.44 4.36 14.34
CA ASN A 639 59.83 4.78 14.12
C ASN A 639 60.81 3.59 14.03
N SER A 640 60.34 2.41 13.63
CA SER A 640 61.18 1.23 13.48
C SER A 640 61.61 0.99 12.02
N GLU A 641 62.76 0.34 11.81
CA GLU A 641 63.22 -0.05 10.46
C GLU A 641 62.17 -0.95 9.78
N GLU A 642 61.47 -1.79 10.55
CA GLU A 642 60.40 -2.67 10.06
C GLU A 642 59.15 -1.91 9.57
N HIS A 643 58.81 -0.79 10.20
CA HIS A 643 57.74 0.08 9.71
C HIS A 643 58.10 0.69 8.34
N SER A 644 59.37 1.04 8.16
CA SER A 644 59.89 1.54 6.88
C SER A 644 59.87 0.45 5.80
N ILE A 645 60.24 -0.79 6.14
CA ILE A 645 60.19 -1.95 5.24
C ILE A 645 58.76 -2.20 4.74
N ILE A 646 57.78 -2.24 5.65
CA ILE A 646 56.36 -2.44 5.29
C ILE A 646 55.87 -1.30 4.40
N THR A 647 56.23 -0.06 4.73
CA THR A 647 55.84 1.12 3.97
C THR A 647 56.39 1.08 2.54
N THR A 648 57.69 0.80 2.39
CA THR A 648 58.37 0.67 1.08
C THR A 648 57.76 -0.47 0.27
N PHE A 649 57.48 -1.61 0.89
CA PHE A 649 56.87 -2.75 0.22
C PHE A 649 55.48 -2.42 -0.37
N PHE A 650 54.61 -1.77 0.40
CA PHE A 650 53.30 -1.34 -0.11
C PHE A 650 53.42 -0.23 -1.17
N GLN A 651 54.41 0.66 -1.07
CA GLN A 651 54.67 1.67 -2.10
C GLN A 651 55.12 1.05 -3.43
N GLN A 652 56.00 0.05 -3.40
CA GLN A 652 56.38 -0.70 -4.60
C GLN A 652 55.17 -1.38 -5.24
N ILE A 653 54.32 -2.03 -4.44
CA ILE A 653 53.07 -2.64 -4.94
C ILE A 653 52.18 -1.58 -5.61
N ASP A 654 51.95 -0.44 -4.96
CA ASP A 654 51.14 0.67 -5.51
C ASP A 654 51.74 1.17 -6.85
N GLN A 655 53.06 1.31 -6.97
CA GLN A 655 53.74 1.73 -8.21
C GLN A 655 53.55 0.72 -9.34
N TRP A 656 53.72 -0.58 -9.07
CA TRP A 656 53.55 -1.62 -10.08
C TRP A 656 52.10 -1.80 -10.53
N ILE A 657 51.13 -1.56 -9.64
CA ILE A 657 49.71 -1.49 -9.99
C ILE A 657 49.43 -0.29 -10.91
N GLN A 658 50.00 0.89 -10.62
CA GLN A 658 49.85 2.08 -11.47
C GLN A 658 50.46 1.91 -12.86
N LEU A 659 51.60 1.22 -12.95
CA LEU A 659 52.28 0.91 -14.21
C LEU A 659 51.66 -0.27 -14.98
N GLU A 660 50.59 -0.89 -14.46
CA GLU A 660 49.90 -2.06 -15.04
C GLU A 660 50.84 -3.25 -15.33
N LYS A 661 51.82 -3.47 -14.44
CA LYS A 661 52.83 -4.54 -14.55
C LYS A 661 52.87 -5.46 -13.32
N PHE A 662 51.83 -5.47 -12.51
CA PHE A 662 51.74 -6.26 -11.28
C PHE A 662 51.92 -7.78 -11.52
N THR A 663 51.26 -8.38 -12.51
CA THR A 663 51.45 -9.81 -12.84
C THR A 663 52.85 -10.12 -13.35
N LYS A 664 53.61 -9.14 -13.84
CA LYS A 664 54.98 -9.34 -14.31
C LYS A 664 55.95 -9.53 -13.14
N TYR A 665 55.79 -8.74 -12.07
CA TYR A 665 56.71 -8.72 -10.93
C TYR A 665 56.27 -9.63 -9.77
N TYR A 666 54.97 -9.89 -9.62
CA TYR A 666 54.43 -10.68 -8.52
C TYR A 666 53.79 -12.00 -8.96
N ASN A 667 53.95 -13.03 -8.13
CA ASN A 667 53.40 -14.36 -8.34
C ASN A 667 52.03 -14.48 -7.64
N LEU A 668 50.96 -14.48 -8.42
CA LEU A 668 49.58 -14.56 -7.92
C LEU A 668 49.26 -15.88 -7.20
N THR A 669 50.04 -16.95 -7.43
CA THR A 669 49.82 -18.25 -6.76
C THR A 669 50.17 -18.24 -5.28
N ALA A 670 50.96 -17.26 -4.82
CA ALA A 670 51.30 -17.07 -3.41
C ALA A 670 50.22 -16.30 -2.62
N LEU A 671 49.31 -15.59 -3.28
CA LEU A 671 48.25 -14.81 -2.61
C LEU A 671 47.34 -15.63 -1.67
N PRO A 672 46.93 -16.88 -2.00
CA PRO A 672 46.20 -17.73 -1.05
C PRO A 672 46.99 -18.07 0.21
N GLN A 673 48.32 -18.21 0.12
CA GLN A 673 49.18 -18.47 1.27
C GLN A 673 49.29 -17.24 2.17
N ILE A 674 49.49 -16.05 1.57
CA ILE A 674 49.45 -14.75 2.27
C ILE A 674 48.13 -14.59 3.02
N ARG A 675 47.00 -14.86 2.36
CA ARG A 675 45.68 -14.84 3.02
C ARG A 675 45.62 -15.78 4.22
N GLY A 676 46.14 -17.00 4.09
CA GLY A 676 46.17 -17.97 5.20
C GLY A 676 46.94 -17.45 6.40
N LYS A 677 48.10 -16.79 6.17
CA LYS A 677 48.91 -16.16 7.23
C LYS A 677 48.23 -14.93 7.84
N LEU A 678 47.57 -14.10 7.02
CA LEU A 678 46.79 -12.95 7.49
C LEU A 678 45.60 -13.36 8.38
N ILE A 679 44.90 -14.44 8.03
CA ILE A 679 43.82 -14.99 8.87
C ILE A 679 44.40 -15.45 10.21
N ALA A 680 45.51 -16.20 10.20
CA ALA A 680 46.17 -16.63 11.44
C ALA A 680 46.61 -15.44 12.32
N LEU A 681 47.09 -14.35 11.70
CA LEU A 681 47.45 -13.12 12.40
C LEU A 681 46.22 -12.47 13.07
N LEU A 682 45.13 -12.31 12.32
CA LEU A 682 43.90 -11.70 12.83
C LEU A 682 43.25 -12.55 13.93
N ASP A 683 43.25 -13.88 13.81
CA ASP A 683 42.73 -14.78 14.83
C ASP A 683 43.55 -14.73 16.14
N LEU A 684 44.83 -14.36 16.08
CA LEU A 684 45.65 -14.12 17.28
C LEU A 684 45.38 -12.74 17.89
N ILE A 685 45.20 -11.71 17.06
CA ILE A 685 44.92 -10.33 17.51
C ILE A 685 43.54 -10.23 18.17
N LEU A 686 42.56 -10.98 17.68
CA LEU A 686 41.17 -10.95 18.16
C LEU A 686 40.92 -11.80 19.41
N LYS A 687 41.91 -12.53 19.92
CA LYS A 687 41.77 -13.32 21.16
C LYS A 687 41.81 -12.42 22.41
N PRO A 688 41.05 -12.76 23.47
CA PRO A 688 41.05 -12.00 24.71
C PRO A 688 42.39 -12.07 25.46
N LYS A 689 43.14 -13.18 25.29
CA LYS A 689 44.53 -13.32 25.76
C LYS A 689 45.46 -13.26 24.55
N LYS A 690 46.36 -12.28 24.54
CA LYS A 690 47.26 -11.97 23.42
C LYS A 690 48.62 -12.64 23.64
N ASP A 691 49.01 -13.52 22.72
CA ASP A 691 50.33 -14.18 22.72
C ASP A 691 51.26 -13.45 21.75
N VAL A 692 52.09 -12.53 22.27
CA VAL A 692 52.96 -11.67 21.45
C VAL A 692 53.96 -12.48 20.62
N ASP A 693 54.58 -13.52 21.20
CA ASP A 693 55.56 -14.37 20.50
C ASP A 693 54.95 -15.10 19.29
N LYS A 694 53.70 -15.55 19.41
CA LYS A 694 52.99 -16.19 18.29
C LYS A 694 52.66 -15.18 17.19
N ILE A 695 52.32 -13.95 17.57
CA ILE A 695 52.08 -12.86 16.61
C ILE A 695 53.36 -12.55 15.84
N VAL A 696 54.50 -12.44 16.54
CA VAL A 696 55.82 -12.22 15.92
C VAL A 696 56.17 -13.34 14.95
N ASN A 697 55.99 -14.61 15.34
CA ASN A 697 56.24 -15.76 14.46
C ASN A 697 55.38 -15.74 13.19
N VAL A 698 54.11 -15.34 13.31
CA VAL A 698 53.21 -15.23 12.14
C VAL A 698 53.59 -14.05 11.26
N LEU A 699 54.02 -12.91 11.82
CA LEU A 699 54.51 -11.77 11.05
C LEU A 699 55.80 -12.10 10.30
N GLN A 700 56.73 -12.83 10.93
CA GLN A 700 57.94 -13.33 10.26
C GLN A 700 57.57 -14.28 9.11
N ALA A 701 56.68 -15.25 9.35
CA ALA A 701 56.21 -16.16 8.30
C ALA A 701 55.48 -15.41 7.17
N LEU A 702 54.76 -14.33 7.48
CA LEU A 702 54.11 -13.49 6.47
C LEU A 702 55.14 -12.74 5.63
N TYR A 703 56.17 -12.18 6.27
CA TYR A 703 57.29 -11.50 5.59
C TYR A 703 58.09 -12.44 4.70
N GLU A 704 58.38 -13.67 5.17
CA GLU A 704 59.07 -14.69 4.37
C GLU A 704 58.29 -15.07 3.12
N VAL A 705 56.98 -15.33 3.25
CA VAL A 705 56.12 -15.64 2.09
C VAL A 705 56.02 -14.43 1.14
N ALA A 706 55.93 -13.21 1.67
CA ALA A 706 55.84 -11.99 0.87
C ALA A 706 57.12 -11.65 0.10
N THR A 707 58.29 -11.99 0.64
CA THR A 707 59.59 -11.70 -0.01
C THR A 707 60.11 -12.85 -0.88
N ARG A 708 59.90 -14.12 -0.48
CA ARG A 708 60.43 -15.28 -1.21
C ARG A 708 59.47 -15.86 -2.24
N ASP A 709 58.17 -15.94 -1.92
CA ASP A 709 57.19 -16.68 -2.73
C ASP A 709 56.31 -15.76 -3.58
N PHE A 710 56.10 -14.52 -3.11
CA PHE A 710 55.25 -13.54 -3.80
C PHE A 710 55.99 -12.71 -4.85
N LEU A 711 57.29 -12.45 -4.71
CA LEU A 711 58.10 -11.87 -5.79
C LEU A 711 58.44 -12.96 -6.82
N LYS A 712 58.23 -12.68 -8.12
CA LYS A 712 58.56 -13.64 -9.20
C LYS A 712 60.07 -13.83 -9.36
N GLU A 713 60.83 -12.76 -9.23
CA GLU A 713 62.29 -12.79 -9.25
C GLU A 713 62.81 -12.95 -7.81
N LYS A 714 63.63 -13.98 -7.59
CA LYS A 714 64.22 -14.24 -6.28
C LYS A 714 65.38 -13.28 -6.05
N MET A 715 65.16 -12.29 -5.20
CA MET A 715 66.20 -11.35 -4.79
C MET A 715 67.16 -12.00 -3.79
N THR A 716 68.46 -11.72 -3.94
CA THR A 716 69.47 -12.05 -2.93
C THR A 716 69.40 -11.09 -1.73
N GLY A 717 69.94 -11.49 -0.58
CA GLY A 717 69.84 -10.70 0.67
C GLY A 717 70.39 -9.28 0.54
N ASP A 718 71.38 -9.06 -0.32
CA ASP A 718 71.97 -7.74 -0.57
C ASP A 718 71.07 -6.88 -1.48
N GLN A 719 70.40 -7.48 -2.47
CA GLN A 719 69.40 -6.80 -3.31
C GLN A 719 68.17 -6.36 -2.51
N LEU A 720 67.72 -7.17 -1.55
CA LEU A 720 66.64 -6.80 -0.63
C LEU A 720 67.03 -5.61 0.28
N ARG A 721 68.31 -5.45 0.61
CA ARG A 721 68.82 -4.30 1.38
C ARG A 721 68.90 -3.04 0.54
N GLU A 722 69.35 -3.15 -0.72
CA GLU A 722 69.38 -2.03 -1.68
C GLU A 722 67.98 -1.48 -1.98
N GLU A 723 66.97 -2.36 -2.05
CA GLU A 723 65.57 -1.97 -2.26
C GLU A 723 64.84 -1.50 -0.98
N GLY A 724 65.51 -1.51 0.18
CA GLY A 724 64.93 -1.10 1.46
C GLY A 724 63.89 -2.08 2.02
N LEU A 725 63.96 -3.34 1.62
CA LEU A 725 63.05 -4.41 2.03
C LEU A 725 63.63 -5.30 3.15
N ALA A 726 64.89 -5.11 3.55
CA ALA A 726 65.57 -5.83 4.63
C ALA A 726 66.34 -4.88 5.57
N LEU A 727 66.61 -5.33 6.81
CA LEU A 727 67.35 -4.57 7.84
C LEU A 727 68.75 -4.15 7.36
N GLN A 728 69.13 -2.91 7.69
CA GLN A 728 70.44 -2.32 7.32
C GLN A 728 71.55 -2.69 8.31
N ALA A 729 71.23 -3.05 9.56
CA ALA A 729 72.19 -3.43 10.60
C ALA A 729 72.35 -4.96 10.79
N SER A 730 73.49 -5.35 11.39
CA SER A 730 74.05 -6.72 11.47
C SER A 730 73.11 -7.84 11.91
N ALA A 731 73.33 -9.03 11.33
CA ALA A 731 72.50 -10.24 11.26
C ALA A 731 72.10 -10.98 12.57
N THR A 732 72.03 -10.32 13.72
CA THR A 732 71.74 -10.96 15.02
C THR A 732 70.38 -10.63 15.64
N ARG A 733 69.56 -9.77 15.00
CA ARG A 733 68.21 -9.44 15.48
C ARG A 733 67.13 -10.09 14.59
N LEU A 734 66.18 -10.81 15.20
CA LEU A 734 65.02 -11.33 14.48
C LEU A 734 64.05 -10.19 14.15
N LEU A 735 63.51 -10.19 12.92
CA LEU A 735 62.52 -9.22 12.47
C LEU A 735 61.28 -9.23 13.37
N PHE A 736 60.74 -8.05 13.69
CA PHE A 736 59.55 -7.82 14.52
C PHE A 736 59.69 -8.15 16.02
N GLU A 737 60.87 -8.55 16.49
CA GLU A 737 61.12 -8.82 17.92
C GLU A 737 61.14 -7.51 18.75
N ASN A 738 60.31 -7.45 19.80
CA ASN A 738 60.11 -6.29 20.70
C ASN A 738 59.52 -5.00 20.09
N ILE A 739 58.95 -5.08 18.87
CA ILE A 739 58.43 -3.92 18.12
C ILE A 739 56.91 -3.93 17.96
N VAL A 740 56.26 -5.09 18.13
CA VAL A 740 54.79 -5.21 18.07
C VAL A 740 54.15 -4.41 19.20
N SER A 741 53.42 -3.35 18.86
CA SER A 741 52.60 -2.56 19.78
C SER A 741 51.13 -2.75 19.42
N LEU A 742 50.42 -3.59 20.17
CA LEU A 742 48.99 -3.77 19.95
C LEU A 742 48.22 -2.59 20.57
N PRO A 743 47.21 -2.04 19.87
CA PRO A 743 46.36 -0.99 20.43
C PRO A 743 45.68 -1.42 21.73
N ASP A 744 45.39 -0.45 22.60
CA ASP A 744 44.70 -0.67 23.87
C ASP A 744 43.40 -1.44 23.66
N PRO A 745 43.05 -2.39 24.56
CA PRO A 745 41.84 -3.20 24.44
C PRO A 745 40.55 -2.36 24.38
N GLU A 746 40.60 -1.10 24.84
CA GLU A 746 39.50 -0.14 24.80
C GLU A 746 39.33 0.53 23.42
N ASN A 747 40.27 0.36 22.48
CA ASN A 747 40.12 0.87 21.12
C ASN A 747 39.17 -0.04 20.30
N GLU A 748 37.87 0.07 20.59
CA GLU A 748 36.81 -0.71 19.95
C GLU A 748 36.79 -0.51 18.43
N THR A 749 37.21 0.67 17.94
CA THR A 749 37.24 0.98 16.50
C THR A 749 38.24 0.09 15.78
N PHE A 750 39.47 -0.03 16.29
CA PHE A 750 40.50 -0.91 15.74
C PHE A 750 40.02 -2.37 15.72
N TYR A 751 39.53 -2.89 16.84
CA TYR A 751 39.09 -4.29 16.91
C TYR A 751 37.83 -4.56 16.09
N ARG A 752 36.92 -3.58 15.93
CA ARG A 752 35.79 -3.68 14.99
C ARG A 752 36.29 -3.77 13.55
N GLN A 753 37.28 -2.98 13.16
CA GLN A 753 37.87 -3.06 11.82
C GLN A 753 38.65 -4.35 11.59
N ALA A 754 39.43 -4.81 12.57
CA ALA A 754 40.11 -6.09 12.51
C ALA A 754 39.12 -7.27 12.37
N ARG A 755 38.00 -7.26 13.11
CA ARG A 755 36.91 -8.25 12.95
C ARG A 755 36.28 -8.19 11.57
N ARG A 756 36.08 -7.00 11.03
CA ARG A 756 35.56 -6.81 9.67
C ARG A 756 36.51 -7.35 8.62
N LEU A 757 37.81 -7.03 8.70
CA LEU A 757 38.82 -7.57 7.79
C LEU A 757 38.87 -9.10 7.88
N ASN A 758 38.87 -9.66 9.10
CA ASN A 758 38.82 -11.12 9.29
C ASN A 758 37.57 -11.71 8.62
N THR A 759 36.41 -11.05 8.76
CA THR A 759 35.17 -11.48 8.12
C THR A 759 35.27 -11.45 6.60
N ILE A 760 35.80 -10.38 5.99
CA ILE A 760 35.97 -10.26 4.54
C ILE A 760 36.88 -11.40 4.02
N LEU A 761 37.98 -11.67 4.72
CA LEU A 761 38.96 -12.70 4.35
C LEU A 761 38.43 -14.13 4.58
N THR A 762 37.62 -14.38 5.60
CA THR A 762 37.13 -15.73 5.96
C THR A 762 35.75 -16.08 5.42
N SER A 763 34.96 -15.08 5.01
CA SER A 763 33.56 -15.25 4.60
C SER A 763 33.38 -16.32 3.52
N ARG A 764 32.35 -17.16 3.70
CA ARG A 764 31.91 -18.20 2.75
C ARG A 764 30.43 -18.01 2.42
N ASP A 765 29.92 -18.78 1.45
CA ASP A 765 28.53 -18.71 0.99
C ASP A 765 27.47 -18.96 2.08
N SER A 766 27.85 -19.56 3.22
CA SER A 766 26.97 -19.77 4.38
C SER A 766 26.44 -18.47 5.02
N MET A 767 27.05 -17.32 4.72
CA MET A 767 26.57 -16.01 5.16
C MET A 767 25.38 -15.47 4.33
N SER A 768 24.94 -16.18 3.29
CA SER A 768 23.81 -15.79 2.42
C SER A 768 22.44 -15.70 3.14
N ASN A 769 22.30 -16.35 4.29
CA ASN A 769 21.08 -16.42 5.09
C ASN A 769 21.05 -15.42 6.27
N ILE A 770 21.83 -14.34 6.22
CA ILE A 770 21.82 -13.29 7.25
C ILE A 770 20.91 -12.14 6.80
N PRO A 771 20.05 -11.58 7.68
CA PRO A 771 19.80 -11.98 9.06
C PRO A 771 19.03 -13.30 9.18
N ARG A 772 19.20 -14.02 10.30
CA ARG A 772 18.54 -15.31 10.56
C ARG A 772 17.04 -15.16 10.81
N ASN A 773 16.66 -14.13 11.55
CA ASN A 773 15.28 -13.87 11.94
C ASN A 773 14.38 -13.59 10.71
N LEU A 774 13.21 -14.25 10.67
CA LEU A 774 12.28 -14.16 9.54
C LEU A 774 11.59 -12.78 9.46
N GLU A 775 11.33 -12.14 10.60
CA GLU A 775 10.72 -10.82 10.68
C GLU A 775 11.66 -9.74 10.12
N ALA A 776 12.95 -9.77 10.44
CA ALA A 776 13.95 -8.90 9.81
C ALA A 776 13.96 -9.06 8.29
N ARG A 777 14.00 -10.30 7.79
CA ARG A 777 13.97 -10.56 6.34
C ARG A 777 12.70 -10.02 5.69
N ARG A 778 11.55 -10.23 6.31
CA ARG A 778 10.26 -9.74 5.84
C ARG A 778 10.23 -8.22 5.77
N ARG A 779 10.66 -7.52 6.82
CA ARG A 779 10.69 -6.06 6.88
C ARG A 779 11.68 -5.45 5.89
N LEU A 780 12.89 -6.02 5.76
CA LEU A 780 13.86 -5.59 4.75
C LEU A 780 13.34 -5.80 3.33
N ALA A 781 12.75 -6.97 3.05
CA ALA A 781 12.16 -7.25 1.74
C ALA A 781 11.00 -6.29 1.44
N PHE A 782 10.12 -6.02 2.41
CA PHE A 782 9.00 -5.09 2.25
C PHE A 782 9.49 -3.66 1.98
N PHE A 783 10.41 -3.15 2.82
CA PHE A 783 11.02 -1.83 2.63
C PHE A 783 11.67 -1.72 1.25
N SER A 784 12.43 -2.73 0.86
CA SER A 784 13.13 -2.74 -0.43
C SER A 784 12.18 -2.77 -1.61
N ASN A 785 11.13 -3.60 -1.57
CA ASN A 785 10.10 -3.59 -2.61
C ASN A 785 9.44 -2.22 -2.73
N SER A 786 9.12 -1.58 -1.60
CA SER A 786 8.46 -0.27 -1.60
C SER A 786 9.27 0.82 -2.30
N LEU A 787 10.61 0.74 -2.26
CA LEU A 787 11.50 1.68 -2.95
C LEU A 787 11.46 1.57 -4.48
N PHE A 788 11.05 0.42 -5.04
CA PHE A 788 10.96 0.23 -6.50
C PHE A 788 9.52 0.34 -7.03
N MET A 789 8.54 0.45 -6.13
CA MET A 789 7.12 0.70 -6.46
C MET A 789 6.90 2.09 -7.06
N ASN A 790 5.67 2.35 -7.52
CA ASN A 790 5.30 3.66 -8.02
C ASN A 790 4.99 4.63 -6.87
N MET A 791 6.01 5.37 -6.41
CA MET A 791 5.88 6.35 -5.33
C MET A 791 5.89 7.80 -5.90
N PRO A 792 5.05 8.72 -5.38
CA PRO A 792 5.20 10.15 -5.67
C PRO A 792 6.49 10.70 -5.05
N HIS A 793 7.07 11.75 -5.64
CA HIS A 793 8.25 12.39 -5.05
C HIS A 793 7.93 13.01 -3.68
N ALA A 794 8.80 12.76 -2.71
CA ALA A 794 8.68 13.33 -1.38
C ALA A 794 8.94 14.86 -1.41
N PRO A 795 8.03 15.69 -0.86
CA PRO A 795 8.36 17.08 -0.56
C PRO A 795 9.29 17.15 0.66
N GLN A 796 9.93 18.31 0.87
CA GLN A 796 10.60 18.61 2.14
C GLN A 796 9.62 18.42 3.31
N VAL A 797 10.10 17.91 4.45
CA VAL A 797 9.25 17.59 5.61
C VAL A 797 8.45 18.81 6.06
N GLU A 798 9.04 20.00 6.07
CA GLU A 798 8.36 21.26 6.40
C GLU A 798 7.16 21.58 5.48
N LYS A 799 7.20 21.13 4.23
CA LYS A 799 6.15 21.34 3.21
C LYS A 799 5.15 20.19 3.15
N MET A 800 5.42 19.07 3.80
CA MET A 800 4.52 17.93 3.90
C MET A 800 3.20 18.33 4.61
N MET A 801 2.08 17.70 4.22
CA MET A 801 0.83 17.81 4.97
C MET A 801 0.95 17.09 6.30
N ALA A 802 0.55 17.76 7.39
CA ALA A 802 0.49 17.13 8.69
C ALA A 802 -0.63 16.08 8.72
N PHE A 803 -0.42 14.99 9.44
CA PHE A 803 -1.43 13.97 9.68
C PHE A 803 -1.40 13.51 11.13
N SER A 804 -2.55 13.06 11.61
CA SER A 804 -2.67 12.51 12.95
C SER A 804 -3.36 11.16 12.89
N VAL A 805 -2.91 10.25 13.76
CA VAL A 805 -3.50 8.92 13.89
C VAL A 805 -4.27 8.91 15.20
N LEU A 806 -5.52 8.44 15.17
CA LEU A 806 -6.36 8.29 16.35
C LEU A 806 -6.68 6.82 16.58
N THR A 807 -6.39 6.31 17.77
CA THR A 807 -6.70 4.92 18.16
C THR A 807 -7.59 4.93 19.40
N PRO A 808 -8.82 4.38 19.32
CA PRO A 808 -9.68 4.25 20.49
C PRO A 808 -9.11 3.21 21.47
N TYR A 809 -9.20 3.50 22.76
CA TYR A 809 -8.77 2.62 23.85
C TYR A 809 -9.80 2.66 24.97
N TYR A 810 -10.15 1.50 25.51
CA TYR A 810 -11.11 1.39 26.61
C TYR A 810 -10.38 1.02 27.91
N ASN A 811 -10.11 -0.26 28.10
CA ASN A 811 -9.58 -0.82 29.36
C ASN A 811 -8.69 -2.05 29.10
N GLU A 812 -8.13 -2.17 27.90
CA GLU A 812 -7.22 -3.24 27.55
C GLU A 812 -5.90 -3.12 28.34
N GLU A 813 -5.26 -4.25 28.67
CA GLU A 813 -3.97 -4.22 29.35
C GLU A 813 -2.91 -3.50 28.51
N VAL A 814 -2.19 -2.56 29.11
CA VAL A 814 -1.21 -1.72 28.42
C VAL A 814 0.14 -2.43 28.32
N LEU A 815 0.60 -2.98 29.44
CA LEU A 815 1.76 -3.86 29.57
C LEU A 815 1.40 -5.11 30.38
N TYR A 816 1.98 -6.25 30.04
CA TYR A 816 1.85 -7.45 30.87
C TYR A 816 2.35 -7.18 32.29
N ASN A 817 1.55 -7.58 33.28
CA ASN A 817 1.94 -7.55 34.69
C ASN A 817 2.88 -8.73 35.03
N LYS A 818 3.63 -8.61 36.13
CA LYS A 818 4.58 -9.64 36.58
C LYS A 818 3.90 -10.99 36.80
N GLU A 819 2.70 -10.96 37.36
CA GLU A 819 1.89 -12.15 37.61
C GLU A 819 1.44 -12.79 36.30
N GLN A 820 0.85 -12.03 35.37
CA GLN A 820 0.41 -12.51 34.05
C GLN A 820 1.50 -13.20 33.23
N LEU A 821 2.77 -12.84 33.42
CA LEU A 821 3.91 -13.51 32.77
C LEU A 821 4.28 -14.85 33.40
N ARG A 822 3.92 -15.07 34.68
CA ARG A 822 4.26 -16.26 35.47
C ARG A 822 3.10 -17.22 35.66
N THR A 823 1.86 -16.72 35.75
CA THR A 823 0.69 -17.58 35.92
C THR A 823 0.58 -18.51 34.72
N GLU A 824 0.49 -19.80 35.04
CA GLU A 824 0.25 -20.84 34.04
C GLU A 824 -1.22 -20.86 33.67
N ASN A 825 -1.50 -21.01 32.38
CA ASN A 825 -2.86 -21.22 31.89
C ASN A 825 -3.34 -22.65 32.25
N GLU A 826 -4.57 -23.00 31.86
CA GLU A 826 -5.15 -24.33 32.10
C GLU A 826 -4.27 -25.50 31.59
N ASP A 827 -3.45 -25.25 30.56
CA ASP A 827 -2.50 -26.21 29.99
C ASP A 827 -1.13 -26.27 30.70
N GLY A 828 -0.95 -25.56 31.83
CA GLY A 828 0.33 -25.52 32.57
C GLY A 828 1.42 -24.65 31.92
N ILE A 829 1.08 -23.82 30.94
CA ILE A 829 2.02 -22.98 30.19
C ILE A 829 1.89 -21.52 30.61
N SER A 830 2.99 -20.90 31.05
CA SER A 830 3.04 -19.46 31.32
C SER A 830 3.17 -18.63 30.03
N THR A 831 2.61 -17.42 30.03
CA THR A 831 2.71 -16.50 28.88
C THR A 831 4.15 -16.23 28.46
N LEU A 832 5.07 -16.10 29.43
CA LEU A 832 6.49 -15.87 29.13
C LEU A 832 7.13 -17.08 28.46
N TYR A 833 6.89 -18.29 28.96
CA TYR A 833 7.41 -19.52 28.34
C TYR A 833 6.91 -19.67 26.90
N TYR A 834 5.62 -19.38 26.67
CA TYR A 834 5.03 -19.38 25.33
C TYR A 834 5.75 -18.40 24.38
N LEU A 835 5.98 -17.15 24.81
CA LEU A 835 6.67 -16.15 24.00
C LEU A 835 8.14 -16.51 23.75
N GLN A 836 8.85 -17.05 24.74
CA GLN A 836 10.21 -17.56 24.58
C GLN A 836 10.27 -18.71 23.56
N THR A 837 9.25 -19.56 23.52
CA THR A 837 9.20 -20.69 22.59
C THR A 837 8.95 -20.24 21.15
N ILE A 838 8.05 -19.28 20.95
CA ILE A 838 7.74 -18.76 19.60
C ILE A 838 8.85 -17.86 19.05
N TYR A 839 9.45 -17.05 19.92
CA TYR A 839 10.45 -16.04 19.57
C TYR A 839 11.82 -16.38 20.18
N ALA A 840 12.26 -17.63 20.02
CA ALA A 840 13.49 -18.13 20.64
C ALA A 840 14.73 -17.36 20.21
N ASP A 841 14.83 -17.01 18.92
CA ASP A 841 15.92 -16.20 18.38
C ASP A 841 15.90 -14.76 18.91
N GLU A 842 14.73 -14.14 19.01
CA GLU A 842 14.61 -12.78 19.57
C GLU A 842 14.83 -12.75 21.08
N TRP A 843 14.54 -13.85 21.78
CA TRP A 843 14.86 -14.01 23.19
C TRP A 843 16.37 -14.08 23.44
N GLU A 844 17.12 -14.84 22.62
CA GLU A 844 18.58 -14.85 22.67
C GLU A 844 19.17 -13.45 22.45
N ASN A 845 18.65 -12.71 21.46
CA ASN A 845 19.06 -11.32 21.17
C ASN A 845 18.76 -10.37 22.33
N PHE A 846 17.62 -10.57 23.00
CA PHE A 846 17.23 -9.81 24.20
C PHE A 846 18.20 -10.07 25.35
N LEU A 847 18.52 -11.34 25.65
CA LEU A 847 19.49 -11.69 26.68
C LEU A 847 20.87 -11.10 26.36
N GLN A 848 21.30 -11.16 25.09
CA GLN A 848 22.55 -10.52 24.65
C GLN A 848 22.55 -9.01 24.96
N ARG A 849 21.44 -8.32 24.70
CA ARG A 849 21.30 -6.89 25.01
C ARG A 849 21.38 -6.63 26.51
N MET A 850 20.66 -7.41 27.31
CA MET A 850 20.64 -7.27 28.77
C MET A 850 22.04 -7.50 29.37
N ARG A 851 22.78 -8.50 28.88
CA ARG A 851 24.18 -8.74 29.29
C ARG A 851 25.09 -7.55 28.98
N ARG A 852 24.92 -6.95 27.79
CA ARG A 852 25.66 -5.73 27.41
C ARG A 852 25.32 -4.53 28.31
N GLU A 853 24.07 -4.44 28.77
CA GLU A 853 23.63 -3.41 29.73
C GLU A 853 23.98 -3.74 31.20
N GLY A 854 24.91 -4.68 31.44
CA GLY A 854 25.46 -5.00 32.76
C GLY A 854 24.78 -6.15 33.51
N MET A 855 23.93 -6.95 32.85
CA MET A 855 23.30 -8.12 33.48
C MET A 855 24.29 -9.29 33.59
N VAL A 856 24.52 -9.78 34.82
CA VAL A 856 25.45 -10.90 35.08
C VAL A 856 24.70 -12.19 35.44
N ASP A 857 23.68 -12.11 36.30
CA ASP A 857 22.84 -13.25 36.70
C ASP A 857 21.42 -13.14 36.13
N GLU A 858 21.15 -13.92 35.08
CA GLU A 858 19.89 -13.94 34.34
C GLU A 858 18.67 -14.27 35.22
N ARG A 859 18.81 -15.18 36.19
CA ARG A 859 17.64 -15.67 36.94
C ARG A 859 17.19 -14.66 38.00
N LYS A 860 18.14 -13.93 38.57
CA LYS A 860 17.88 -12.99 39.66
C LYS A 860 17.61 -11.58 39.14
N GLU A 861 18.44 -11.07 38.24
CA GLU A 861 18.40 -9.66 37.81
C GLU A 861 17.27 -9.36 36.82
N LEU A 862 16.84 -10.35 36.05
CA LEU A 862 15.75 -10.23 35.08
C LEU A 862 14.40 -9.93 35.76
N TRP A 863 14.18 -10.45 36.97
CA TRP A 863 12.94 -10.26 37.73
C TRP A 863 13.01 -9.15 38.78
N THR A 864 14.18 -8.54 38.99
CA THR A 864 14.40 -7.44 39.92
C THR A 864 14.73 -6.15 39.16
N THR A 865 15.96 -6.00 38.71
CA THR A 865 16.49 -4.78 38.08
C THR A 865 15.95 -4.56 36.68
N LYS A 866 15.82 -5.63 35.88
CA LYS A 866 15.41 -5.57 34.46
C LYS A 866 13.96 -5.98 34.21
N LEU A 867 13.12 -6.01 35.26
CA LEU A 867 11.72 -6.44 35.17
C LEU A 867 10.92 -5.62 34.15
N ARG A 868 11.17 -4.31 34.06
CA ARG A 868 10.43 -3.45 33.13
C ARG A 868 10.79 -3.72 31.66
N ASP A 869 12.06 -4.02 31.38
CA ASP A 869 12.51 -4.40 30.03
C ASP A 869 11.92 -5.74 29.61
N LEU A 870 11.84 -6.71 30.53
CA LEU A 870 11.14 -7.98 30.30
C LEU A 870 9.65 -7.77 29.99
N ARG A 871 8.96 -6.97 30.81
CA ARG A 871 7.53 -6.64 30.60
C ARG A 871 7.32 -5.96 29.25
N LEU A 872 8.18 -5.02 28.88
CA LEU A 872 8.13 -4.35 27.58
C LEU A 872 8.40 -5.33 26.43
N TRP A 873 9.42 -6.18 26.53
CA TRP A 873 9.75 -7.18 25.51
C TRP A 873 8.57 -8.13 25.24
N ALA A 874 7.91 -8.60 26.31
CA ALA A 874 6.72 -9.43 26.20
C ALA A 874 5.52 -8.66 25.61
N SER A 875 5.29 -7.44 26.09
CA SER A 875 4.14 -6.61 25.67
C SER A 875 4.24 -6.18 24.20
N HIS A 876 5.44 -5.93 23.68
CA HIS A 876 5.64 -5.63 22.26
C HIS A 876 5.26 -6.79 21.33
N ARG A 877 5.15 -8.02 21.86
CA ARG A 877 4.78 -9.22 21.10
C ARG A 877 3.32 -9.61 21.35
N GLY A 878 2.86 -9.55 22.60
CA GLY A 878 1.53 -10.02 23.00
C GLY A 878 0.46 -8.96 23.28
N GLN A 879 0.82 -7.71 23.64
CA GLN A 879 -0.15 -6.66 23.97
C GLN A 879 -0.43 -5.71 22.82
N THR A 880 -1.66 -5.21 22.73
CA THR A 880 -2.12 -4.40 21.59
C THR A 880 -1.71 -2.94 21.69
N LEU A 881 -1.92 -2.26 22.83
CA LEU A 881 -1.68 -0.83 22.94
C LEU A 881 -0.18 -0.49 22.86
N SER A 882 0.65 -1.10 23.70
CA SER A 882 2.10 -0.82 23.73
C SER A 882 2.79 -1.14 22.41
N ARG A 883 2.42 -2.24 21.75
CA ARG A 883 2.88 -2.58 20.40
C ARG A 883 2.44 -1.57 19.35
N THR A 884 1.18 -1.14 19.38
CA THR A 884 0.64 -0.12 18.46
C THR A 884 1.35 1.22 18.64
N VAL A 885 1.52 1.66 19.89
CA VAL A 885 2.24 2.90 20.22
C VAL A 885 3.66 2.84 19.67
N ARG A 886 4.40 1.75 19.94
CA ARG A 886 5.77 1.57 19.41
C ARG A 886 5.80 1.67 17.89
N GLY A 887 4.90 0.96 17.20
CA GLY A 887 4.83 0.96 15.73
C GLY A 887 4.50 2.33 15.13
N MET A 888 3.52 3.04 15.70
CA MET A 888 3.13 4.38 15.23
C MET A 888 4.23 5.41 15.46
N MET A 889 5.06 5.24 16.50
CA MET A 889 6.18 6.14 16.77
C MET A 889 7.33 6.02 15.77
N TYR A 890 7.36 4.99 14.93
CA TYR A 890 8.31 4.93 13.81
C TYR A 890 8.06 6.01 12.76
N TYR A 891 6.81 6.49 12.58
CA TYR A 891 6.55 7.64 11.72
C TYR A 891 7.22 8.89 12.26
N TYR A 892 7.12 9.15 13.56
CA TYR A 892 7.78 10.27 14.21
C TYR A 892 9.31 10.19 14.07
N ARG A 893 9.89 9.02 14.38
CA ARG A 893 11.35 8.79 14.25
C ARG A 893 11.83 8.95 12.81
N ALA A 894 11.09 8.46 11.83
CA ALA A 894 11.40 8.63 10.41
C ALA A 894 11.32 10.09 9.96
N LEU A 895 10.27 10.82 10.36
CA LEU A 895 10.13 12.25 10.02
C LEU A 895 11.23 13.10 10.64
N LYS A 896 11.66 12.77 11.86
CA LYS A 896 12.79 13.42 12.52
C LYS A 896 14.10 13.23 11.74
N MET A 897 14.36 12.00 11.29
CA MET A 897 15.50 11.68 10.43
C MET A 897 15.44 12.43 9.09
N LEU A 898 14.28 12.43 8.43
CA LEU A 898 14.12 13.12 7.16
C LEU A 898 14.25 14.64 7.30
N ALA A 899 13.71 15.22 8.38
CA ALA A 899 13.86 16.65 8.67
C ALA A 899 15.33 17.03 8.87
N PHE A 900 16.11 16.20 9.58
CA PHE A 900 17.55 16.38 9.70
C PHE A 900 18.25 16.34 8.34
N LEU A 901 17.94 15.35 7.50
CA LEU A 901 18.57 15.20 6.17
C LEU A 901 18.20 16.31 5.18
N ASP A 902 17.03 16.92 5.35
CA ASP A 902 16.59 18.10 4.59
C ASP A 902 17.32 19.37 5.01
N SER A 903 17.66 19.53 6.30
CA SER A 903 18.30 20.74 6.85
C SER A 903 19.82 20.67 6.96
N ALA A 904 20.41 19.47 7.03
CA ALA A 904 21.83 19.31 7.30
C ALA A 904 22.68 19.71 6.09
N SER A 905 23.69 20.56 6.34
CA SER A 905 24.67 20.93 5.33
C SER A 905 25.60 19.75 4.99
N GLU A 906 26.27 19.80 3.84
CA GLU A 906 27.24 18.75 3.47
C GLU A 906 28.39 18.61 4.50
N MET A 907 28.73 19.72 5.18
CA MET A 907 29.71 19.73 6.27
C MET A 907 29.15 19.08 7.53
N ASP A 908 27.92 19.41 7.95
CA ASP A 908 27.27 18.80 9.12
C ASP A 908 27.14 17.28 8.99
N ILE A 909 26.90 16.78 7.77
CA ILE A 909 26.78 15.34 7.51
C ILE A 909 28.14 14.64 7.58
N ARG A 910 29.21 15.32 7.18
CA ARG A 910 30.58 14.79 7.25
C ARG A 910 31.11 14.86 8.68
N GLU A 911 31.02 16.00 9.34
CA GLU A 911 31.50 16.21 10.72
C GLU A 911 30.67 15.41 11.73
N GLY A 912 29.34 15.41 11.61
CA GLY A 912 28.47 14.59 12.47
C GLY A 912 28.73 13.10 12.33
N SER A 913 29.14 12.62 11.15
CA SER A 913 29.58 11.24 10.99
C SER A 913 30.88 10.96 11.79
N VAL A 914 31.85 11.87 11.74
CA VAL A 914 33.13 11.75 12.46
C VAL A 914 32.92 11.83 13.97
N GLU A 915 32.07 12.74 14.45
CA GLU A 915 31.70 12.88 15.86
C GLU A 915 30.99 11.64 16.41
N LEU A 916 30.08 11.02 15.64
CA LEU A 916 29.48 9.73 16.01
C LEU A 916 30.52 8.62 16.23
N GLY A 917 31.57 8.62 15.40
CA GLY A 917 32.67 7.68 15.50
C GLY A 917 33.53 7.92 16.75
N SER A 918 33.76 9.18 17.10
CA SER A 918 34.55 9.60 18.27
C SER A 918 33.79 9.48 19.59
N MET A 919 32.48 9.73 19.63
CA MET A 919 31.69 9.72 20.87
C MET A 919 31.16 8.34 21.28
N ARG A 920 31.21 7.33 20.40
CA ARG A 920 31.08 5.92 20.83
C ARG A 920 32.20 5.52 21.83
N HIS A 921 33.23 6.34 21.99
CA HIS A 921 34.41 6.08 22.82
C HIS A 921 34.22 6.41 24.32
N ASP A 922 33.35 7.36 24.69
CA ASP A 922 33.34 8.00 26.02
C ASP A 922 32.17 7.55 26.93
N GLY A 923 31.83 6.26 26.86
CA GLY A 923 30.76 5.65 27.68
C GLY A 923 31.16 5.37 29.13
N GLY A 924 32.34 5.79 29.59
CA GLY A 924 32.83 5.51 30.94
C GLY A 924 33.78 6.58 31.49
N ILE A 925 33.31 7.23 32.56
CA ILE A 925 34.05 7.96 33.61
C ILE A 925 34.12 9.51 33.50
N ASP A 926 33.39 10.12 34.45
CA ASP A 926 33.58 11.37 35.19
C ASP A 926 34.24 12.59 34.52
N SER A 927 33.42 13.63 34.29
CA SER A 927 33.87 15.02 34.40
C SER A 927 33.10 15.76 35.50
N LEU A 928 33.83 16.08 36.55
CA LEU A 928 33.46 17.01 37.61
C LEU A 928 33.31 18.42 37.00
N SER A 929 32.32 19.17 37.50
CA SER A 929 32.10 20.62 37.36
C SER A 929 31.42 21.16 36.09
N SER A 930 30.09 21.28 36.15
CA SER A 930 29.39 22.56 35.92
C SER A 930 27.93 22.45 36.40
N GLU A 931 27.63 23.09 37.53
CA GLU A 931 26.27 23.22 38.05
C GLU A 931 25.46 24.17 37.17
N ARG A 932 24.52 23.61 36.40
CA ARG A 932 23.24 24.27 36.08
C ARG A 932 22.19 23.20 35.75
N SER A 933 21.38 22.93 36.76
CA SER A 933 20.20 22.06 36.83
C SER A 933 19.48 21.76 35.49
N SER A 934 19.64 20.52 35.00
CA SER A 934 18.61 19.81 34.23
C SER A 934 18.30 18.49 34.93
N SER A 935 17.12 18.39 35.52
CA SER A 935 16.66 17.27 36.33
C SER A 935 16.60 15.93 35.55
N SER A 936 17.42 14.97 35.99
CA SER A 936 17.19 13.52 36.01
C SER A 936 16.59 12.81 34.77
N ARG A 937 17.13 13.01 33.56
CA ARG A 937 16.98 12.02 32.48
C ARG A 937 17.96 10.86 32.72
N ARG A 938 17.59 9.90 33.57
CA ARG A 938 18.36 8.66 33.72
C ARG A 938 18.13 7.75 32.50
N LEU A 939 19.19 7.61 31.71
CA LEU A 939 19.64 6.42 30.97
C LEU A 939 18.67 5.22 30.96
N SER A 940 17.88 5.07 29.89
CA SER A 940 17.38 3.77 29.42
C SER A 940 16.81 3.89 28.01
N ARG A 941 17.10 2.88 27.17
CA ARG A 941 17.05 2.84 25.69
C ARG A 941 18.16 3.67 25.06
N ALA A 942 19.08 2.97 24.39
CA ALA A 942 20.16 3.58 23.62
C ALA A 942 19.57 4.68 22.73
N ASP A 943 19.85 5.95 23.06
CA ASP A 943 19.62 7.05 22.14
C ASP A 943 20.35 6.69 20.85
N SER A 944 19.62 6.67 19.73
CA SER A 944 20.21 6.35 18.45
C SER A 944 21.39 7.31 18.23
N SER A 945 22.53 6.82 17.75
CA SER A 945 23.72 7.68 17.68
C SER A 945 23.48 8.92 16.81
N VAL A 946 22.57 8.84 15.83
CA VAL A 946 22.15 9.99 14.99
C VAL A 946 21.24 10.95 15.75
N SER A 947 20.57 10.53 16.83
CA SER A 947 19.74 11.41 17.64
C SER A 947 20.50 12.53 18.37
N MET A 948 21.80 12.31 18.57
CA MET A 948 22.74 13.29 19.11
C MET A 948 23.16 14.35 18.08
N LEU A 949 22.93 14.12 16.77
CA LEU A 949 23.22 15.10 15.71
C LEU A 949 22.11 16.15 15.51
N PHE A 950 20.96 15.97 16.16
CA PHE A 950 19.81 16.84 15.96
C PHE A 950 19.98 18.17 16.70
N LYS A 951 19.84 19.28 15.99
CA LYS A 951 20.04 20.65 16.51
C LYS A 951 18.80 21.21 17.22
N GLY A 952 17.68 20.48 17.24
CA GLY A 952 16.46 20.80 17.98
C GLY A 952 15.28 21.21 17.08
N HIS A 953 15.55 21.85 15.94
CA HIS A 953 14.52 22.27 14.97
C HIS A 953 13.77 21.07 14.33
N GLU A 954 14.45 19.94 14.20
CA GLU A 954 13.91 18.71 13.61
C GLU A 954 12.76 18.14 14.47
N TYR A 955 12.87 18.27 15.79
CA TYR A 955 11.83 17.85 16.74
C TYR A 955 10.55 18.68 16.55
N GLY A 956 10.69 20.01 16.50
CA GLY A 956 9.57 20.92 16.29
C GLY A 956 8.89 20.66 14.95
N THR A 957 9.69 20.49 13.88
CA THR A 957 9.18 20.19 12.55
C THR A 957 8.44 18.85 12.52
N ALA A 958 9.01 17.77 13.07
CA ALA A 958 8.36 16.46 13.10
C ALA A 958 7.06 16.47 13.94
N LEU A 959 7.05 17.13 15.09
CA LEU A 959 5.86 17.27 15.95
C LEU A 959 4.73 18.07 15.27
N MET A 960 5.07 19.09 14.48
CA MET A 960 4.07 19.82 13.69
C MET A 960 3.46 18.96 12.57
N LYS A 961 4.16 17.91 12.11
CA LYS A 961 3.72 17.06 11.00
C LYS A 961 3.03 15.78 11.43
N PHE A 962 3.36 15.25 12.60
CA PHE A 962 2.80 14.00 13.06
C PHE A 962 2.45 14.04 14.54
N THR A 963 1.24 13.60 14.85
CA THR A 963 0.78 13.42 16.23
C THR A 963 -0.03 12.13 16.31
N TYR A 964 0.26 11.31 17.31
CA TYR A 964 -0.50 10.10 17.58
C TYR A 964 -1.37 10.31 18.82
N VAL A 965 -2.68 10.14 18.68
CA VAL A 965 -3.66 10.34 19.74
C VAL A 965 -4.29 9.02 20.14
N VAL A 966 -4.14 8.64 21.40
CA VAL A 966 -4.90 7.54 21.99
C VAL A 966 -6.15 8.13 22.65
N ALA A 967 -7.33 7.77 22.15
CA ALA A 967 -8.61 8.22 22.66
C ALA A 967 -9.11 7.26 23.74
N CYS A 968 -8.78 7.55 24.98
CA CYS A 968 -9.14 6.76 26.15
C CYS A 968 -10.55 7.10 26.63
N GLN A 969 -11.39 6.10 26.93
CA GLN A 969 -12.75 6.36 27.43
C GLN A 969 -12.89 6.45 28.94
N ILE A 970 -11.90 5.94 29.71
CA ILE A 970 -11.95 5.89 31.18
C ILE A 970 -10.64 6.34 31.85
N TYR A 971 -9.75 7.04 31.12
CA TYR A 971 -8.42 7.40 31.64
C TYR A 971 -8.49 8.40 32.80
N GLY A 972 -9.45 9.34 32.77
CA GLY A 972 -9.64 10.32 33.84
C GLY A 972 -9.98 9.63 35.16
N THR A 973 -10.89 8.67 35.11
CA THR A 973 -11.28 7.87 36.27
C THR A 973 -10.16 6.93 36.75
N GLN A 974 -9.42 6.29 35.84
CA GLN A 974 -8.25 5.44 36.18
C GLN A 974 -7.15 6.25 36.87
N LYS A 975 -6.86 7.46 36.38
CA LYS A 975 -5.88 8.36 36.97
C LYS A 975 -6.31 8.81 38.37
N ALA A 976 -7.58 9.12 38.58
CA ALA A 976 -8.11 9.49 39.89
C ALA A 976 -8.01 8.33 40.90
N LYS A 977 -8.21 7.09 40.45
CA LYS A 977 -8.12 5.87 41.26
C LYS A 977 -6.70 5.35 41.49
N LYS A 978 -5.67 6.00 40.89
CA LYS A 978 -4.28 5.51 40.86
C LYS A 978 -4.16 4.07 40.32
N ASP A 979 -4.92 3.79 39.26
CA ASP A 979 -4.87 2.51 38.57
C ASP A 979 -3.52 2.32 37.86
N PRO A 980 -2.88 1.13 37.93
CA PRO A 980 -1.64 0.85 37.19
C PRO A 980 -1.73 1.16 35.69
N HIS A 981 -2.90 0.99 35.05
CA HIS A 981 -3.08 1.34 33.63
C HIS A 981 -2.77 2.82 33.37
N ALA A 982 -3.17 3.72 34.27
CA ALA A 982 -2.92 5.15 34.12
C ALA A 982 -1.42 5.49 34.24
N GLU A 983 -0.68 4.80 35.11
CA GLU A 983 0.77 4.96 35.25
C GLU A 983 1.52 4.42 34.03
N GLU A 984 1.04 3.33 33.44
CA GLU A 984 1.62 2.74 32.22
C GLU A 984 1.39 3.61 30.99
N ILE A 985 0.19 4.15 30.82
CA ILE A 985 -0.12 5.13 29.78
C ILE A 985 0.75 6.37 29.96
N LEU A 986 0.89 6.87 31.19
CA LEU A 986 1.76 8.02 31.48
C LEU A 986 3.23 7.72 31.14
N TYR A 987 3.71 6.51 31.41
CA TYR A 987 5.04 6.09 31.00
C TYR A 987 5.21 6.08 29.48
N LEU A 988 4.23 5.56 28.74
CA LEU A 988 4.25 5.61 27.28
C LEU A 988 4.27 7.05 26.77
N MET A 989 3.54 7.98 27.39
CA MET A 989 3.56 9.41 27.03
C MET A 989 4.93 10.05 27.30
N LYS A 990 5.58 9.72 28.43
CA LYS A 990 6.91 10.24 28.77
C LYS A 990 7.99 9.78 27.79
N ASN A 991 7.88 8.53 27.31
CA ASN A 991 8.87 7.94 26.43
C ASN A 991 8.62 8.20 24.94
N ASN A 992 7.45 8.72 24.57
CA ASN A 992 7.07 8.95 23.17
C ASN A 992 6.58 10.38 22.99
N GLU A 993 7.44 11.26 22.48
CA GLU A 993 7.21 12.71 22.41
C GLU A 993 6.00 13.13 21.56
N ALA A 994 5.65 12.36 20.53
CA ALA A 994 4.52 12.63 19.63
C ALA A 994 3.19 11.96 20.08
N LEU A 995 3.21 11.20 21.18
CA LEU A 995 2.01 10.57 21.74
C LEU A 995 1.21 11.57 22.58
N ARG A 996 -0.09 11.62 22.35
CA ARG A 996 -1.08 12.38 23.11
C ARG A 996 -2.20 11.46 23.56
N VAL A 997 -2.81 11.79 24.70
CA VAL A 997 -3.99 11.09 25.20
C VAL A 997 -5.14 12.07 25.22
N ALA A 998 -6.24 11.71 24.58
CA ALA A 998 -7.52 12.39 24.69
C ALA A 998 -8.45 11.50 25.52
N TYR A 999 -9.16 12.07 26.50
CA TYR A 999 -10.14 11.32 27.29
C TYR A 999 -11.45 12.10 27.44
N VAL A 1000 -12.55 11.38 27.64
CA VAL A 1000 -13.93 11.91 27.52
C VAL A 1000 -14.62 12.03 28.88
N ASP A 1001 -14.26 11.15 29.80
CA ASP A 1001 -14.84 10.91 31.12
C ASP A 1001 -14.55 11.99 32.18
#